data_AF-A0A959I7H4-F1
#
_entry.id   AF-A0A959I7H4-F1
#
_cell.length_a   1.000
_cell.length_b   1.000
_cell.length_c   1.000
_cell.angle_alpha   90.00
_cell.angle_beta   90.00
_cell.angle_gamma   90.00
#
_symmetry.space_group_name_H-M   'P 1'
#
loop_
_entity.id
_entity.type
_entity.pdbx_description
1 polymer ?
#
loop_
_entity_poly.entity_id
_entity_poly.type
_entity_poly.pdbx_seq_one_letter_code
_entity_poly.pdbx_strand_id
1 'polypeptide(L)'
;MNSRLPLLPILLLLGLLAGLPAQSQEIRTVRDLRFKHFQTEDGLVSLSMTAFLQDRSGLIWLGTENGVVQYDGFRFHPIQEMSGRKVTALYEDEEGLIWIGTKNNGLYRYAPATADLLRLPLALTISLEALENQIISIAADGAGILCVGTAGGLFRLFPQPPSAERPYRIEQYLPQKFPAALYYLADSLEKVGAQLGQLVVGRTRDREFVFDVDSDDPLFVLSSGIKMASFPSGFFYRGWIENAEGKIVWDMAVERTLQGDCVWPNGAYRVQGESLRLPRGQYRLRYQMDRAIADLVPPIMGRFHGIRVLQADDRLAAQIERHMAEARKKATILEQRIDVVYTDETGVTWLGGGGGLTKMFIPDLSDPERVTFEQFQPFPKRPGNINSIHIYAISPSRKKGGLWIGGASQIEGGTVWGKIFLEHFDPESGHFTSYKNGLETGRFINQIYEDPEGGLWLGTGWDKGDYWDIGVGTYGLYHLQEPLLEEGQAGRANLDYYNLQPGNSTRGNIGVNFIEADGVGSVWIGTTMNGLYQYDPNFNWFSHKPILNPSITDNIQAFCYVEDAHGGLWIGTQGQGLFKIQPDGTARPVPGVGEEINDLLLDRKGHIWVATSKGELIRLDPTSQQISRVSVPSQSNPFPFIQSLSDGVVFDLEPASDGQFFVASSLGIFLFDPQTSTFTQSYFRLSGSPVDNWDGLPSSLSWEPPNVLWVGFLKNVGLYRSEFRYEGDQVQIDAERVGEYCTVEDLYRSADGTLWAATLSGLAEISGRELKDFYTYHDGLLHNEVYSIAEDDRGNLWLTSPKGLSRFNPKTREFQSLSRFDGTLLPQVMPGNIQQLKDGRMICSSEDGYCLFDPHEVRTTKTVPQIALTGLRISNQEVAVNPDGPLQQALAYTSSLTLSHYQNDLTFEFVGLNSPRPEKIRYRYQLVGNDP
;
A
#
# COMPACT_ATOMS: atom_id res chain seq x y z
N MET A 1 48.79 29.53 -49.23
CA MET A 1 47.83 28.96 -50.21
C MET A 1 46.77 28.24 -49.39
N ASN A 2 45.64 28.88 -49.07
CA ASN A 2 44.35 28.76 -49.81
C ASN A 2 44.10 27.30 -50.24
N SER A 3 43.05 26.58 -49.84
CA SER A 3 41.66 27.00 -49.67
C SER A 3 40.79 25.90 -49.02
N ARG A 4 39.89 26.34 -48.12
CA ARG A 4 38.51 25.90 -47.80
C ARG A 4 37.98 24.51 -48.25
N LEU A 5 37.45 23.80 -47.23
CA LEU A 5 36.51 22.66 -47.19
C LEU A 5 35.30 22.74 -48.16
N PRO A 6 34.61 21.61 -48.41
CA PRO A 6 33.41 21.30 -47.60
C PRO A 6 33.36 19.87 -47.04
N LEU A 7 32.88 19.79 -45.79
CA LEU A 7 32.46 18.58 -45.07
C LEU A 7 31.24 17.94 -45.74
N LEU A 8 31.39 16.77 -46.35
CA LEU A 8 30.31 15.81 -46.67
C LEU A 8 31.00 14.55 -47.24
N PRO A 9 31.35 13.55 -46.40
CA PRO A 9 30.42 12.45 -46.12
C PRO A 9 30.68 11.75 -44.75
N ILE A 10 30.44 12.43 -43.63
CA ILE A 10 30.44 11.78 -42.29
C ILE A 10 29.02 11.76 -41.67
N LEU A 11 28.07 12.49 -42.25
CA LEU A 11 26.67 12.54 -41.79
C LEU A 11 25.79 11.35 -42.22
N LEU A 12 26.28 10.45 -43.08
CA LEU A 12 25.52 9.28 -43.54
C LEU A 12 25.76 7.99 -42.75
N LEU A 13 26.73 7.97 -41.83
CA LEU A 13 26.96 6.84 -40.91
C LEU A 13 26.45 7.08 -39.48
N LEU A 14 26.06 8.31 -39.14
CA LEU A 14 25.40 8.65 -37.87
C LEU A 14 23.86 8.64 -37.96
N GLY A 15 23.30 8.53 -39.17
CA GLY A 15 21.84 8.47 -39.42
C GLY A 15 21.21 7.07 -39.32
N LEU A 16 21.99 6.01 -39.06
CA LEU A 16 21.51 4.63 -38.96
C LEU A 16 21.58 4.02 -37.55
N LEU A 17 21.94 4.83 -36.55
CA LEU A 17 21.85 4.49 -35.12
C LEU A 17 20.87 5.38 -34.34
N ALA A 18 20.15 6.30 -35.02
CA ALA A 18 19.13 7.16 -34.44
C ALA A 18 17.70 6.61 -34.65
N GLY A 19 17.56 5.28 -34.68
CA GLY A 19 16.31 4.57 -34.93
C GLY A 19 15.96 3.52 -33.87
N LEU A 20 16.60 3.55 -32.70
CA LEU A 20 15.99 2.93 -31.53
C LEU A 20 15.01 3.97 -30.98
N PRO A 21 13.70 3.68 -30.88
CA PRO A 21 12.86 4.50 -30.04
C PRO A 21 13.55 4.54 -28.67
N ALA A 22 13.79 5.73 -28.13
CA ALA A 22 13.88 5.87 -26.69
C ALA A 22 12.55 5.32 -26.17
N GLN A 23 12.54 4.04 -25.81
CA GLN A 23 11.44 3.44 -25.08
C GLN A 23 11.45 4.17 -23.74
N SER A 24 10.66 5.23 -23.67
CA SER A 24 10.15 5.73 -22.41
C SER A 24 9.67 4.52 -21.62
N GLN A 25 10.13 4.40 -20.38
CA GLN A 25 9.53 3.48 -19.43
C GLN A 25 8.05 3.86 -19.32
N GLU A 26 7.19 3.16 -20.06
CA GLU A 26 5.77 3.27 -19.83
C GLU A 26 5.51 2.58 -18.50
N ILE A 27 5.34 3.40 -17.45
CA ILE A 27 4.56 3.03 -16.29
C ILE A 27 3.23 2.53 -16.86
N ARG A 28 2.98 1.23 -16.76
CA ARG A 28 1.68 0.70 -17.12
C ARG A 28 0.75 1.07 -15.96
N THR A 29 -0.29 1.85 -16.26
CA THR A 29 -1.40 2.03 -15.32
C THR A 29 -2.17 0.72 -15.28
N VAL A 30 -1.73 -0.22 -14.44
CA VAL A 30 -2.31 -1.57 -14.37
C VAL A 30 -2.72 -1.83 -12.93
N ARG A 31 -4.00 -2.21 -12.80
CA ARG A 31 -4.84 -2.32 -11.60
C ARG A 31 -5.40 -0.98 -11.11
N ASP A 32 -6.69 -0.75 -11.35
CA ASP A 32 -7.48 0.20 -10.55
C ASP A 32 -7.66 -0.40 -9.15
N LEU A 33 -6.61 -0.37 -8.33
CA LEU A 33 -6.75 -0.68 -6.92
C LEU A 33 -7.57 0.43 -6.28
N ARG A 34 -8.66 0.03 -5.65
CA ARG A 34 -9.51 0.96 -4.92
C ARG A 34 -9.01 1.04 -3.49
N PHE A 35 -8.93 2.26 -2.98
CA PHE A 35 -8.52 2.54 -1.62
C PHE A 35 -9.68 3.21 -0.89
N LYS A 36 -9.95 2.80 0.35
CA LYS A 36 -10.70 3.62 1.29
C LYS A 36 -9.78 4.75 1.75
N HIS A 37 -10.26 5.99 1.71
CA HIS A 37 -9.47 7.18 2.02
C HIS A 37 -10.07 7.85 3.26
N PHE A 38 -9.25 8.05 4.28
CA PHE A 38 -9.62 8.74 5.51
C PHE A 38 -8.94 10.12 5.57
N GLN A 39 -9.71 11.13 5.91
CA GLN A 39 -9.30 12.53 6.05
C GLN A 39 -9.66 13.09 7.44
N THR A 40 -9.42 14.38 7.64
CA THR A 40 -9.75 15.06 8.91
C THR A 40 -11.25 15.07 9.19
N GLU A 41 -12.09 15.00 8.15
CA GLU A 41 -13.55 14.93 8.27
C GLU A 41 -14.01 13.60 8.92
N ASP A 42 -13.21 12.53 8.79
CA ASP A 42 -13.47 11.24 9.41
C ASP A 42 -13.03 11.18 10.89
N GLY A 43 -12.26 12.16 11.37
CA GLY A 43 -11.77 12.25 12.75
C GLY A 43 -10.25 12.14 12.92
N LEU A 44 -9.47 12.09 11.83
CA LEU A 44 -8.01 12.19 11.90
C LEU A 44 -7.58 13.58 12.41
N VAL A 45 -6.58 13.63 13.30
CA VAL A 45 -6.04 14.89 13.86
C VAL A 45 -5.07 15.63 12.93
N SER A 46 -4.61 14.96 11.87
CA SER A 46 -3.70 15.49 10.86
C SER A 46 -3.75 14.62 9.60
N LEU A 47 -3.48 15.23 8.44
CA LEU A 47 -3.34 14.52 7.16
C LEU A 47 -1.92 13.97 6.92
N SER A 48 -0.98 14.24 7.83
CA SER A 48 0.40 13.73 7.75
C SER A 48 0.57 12.56 8.72
N MET A 49 0.55 11.36 8.15
CA MET A 49 0.64 10.08 8.86
C MET A 49 2.09 9.65 8.96
N THR A 50 2.59 9.34 10.14
CA THR A 50 4.03 9.13 10.37
C THR A 50 4.39 7.76 10.93
N ALA A 51 3.47 7.11 11.63
CA ALA A 51 3.68 5.78 12.20
C ALA A 51 2.38 4.99 12.27
N PHE A 52 2.49 3.66 12.24
CA PHE A 52 1.40 2.71 12.38
C PHE A 52 1.80 1.65 13.40
N LEU A 53 0.86 1.23 14.22
CA LEU A 53 0.99 0.11 15.13
C LEU A 53 -0.39 -0.51 15.31
N GLN A 54 -0.52 -1.83 15.16
CA GLN A 54 -1.68 -2.54 15.66
C GLN A 54 -1.30 -3.20 16.98
N ASP A 55 -2.06 -2.93 18.04
CA ASP A 55 -1.79 -3.55 19.34
C ASP A 55 -2.33 -4.98 19.42
N ARG A 56 -1.91 -5.73 20.45
CA ARG A 56 -2.36 -7.11 20.71
C ARG A 56 -3.87 -7.24 20.94
N SER A 57 -4.57 -6.16 21.26
CA SER A 57 -6.04 -6.16 21.40
C SER A 57 -6.75 -6.02 20.05
N GLY A 58 -6.02 -5.63 18.99
CA GLY A 58 -6.53 -5.42 17.64
C GLY A 58 -6.81 -3.95 17.31
N LEU A 59 -6.57 -3.01 18.23
CA LEU A 59 -6.74 -1.58 17.99
C LEU A 59 -5.58 -1.03 17.16
N ILE A 60 -5.90 -0.12 16.24
CA ILE A 60 -4.91 0.52 15.40
C ILE A 60 -4.50 1.85 16.04
N TRP A 61 -3.20 2.09 16.13
CA TRP A 61 -2.59 3.30 16.63
C TRP A 61 -1.87 3.99 15.49
N LEU A 62 -2.16 5.27 15.31
CA LEU A 62 -1.65 6.09 14.22
C LEU A 62 -0.89 7.27 14.77
N GLY A 63 0.40 7.33 14.45
CA GLY A 63 1.23 8.50 14.69
C GLY A 63 1.00 9.52 13.59
N THR A 64 0.92 10.79 13.97
CA THR A 64 0.77 11.90 13.03
C THR A 64 1.72 13.05 13.36
N GLU A 65 1.77 14.07 12.49
CA GLU A 65 2.47 15.32 12.81
C GLU A 65 1.87 16.10 14.00
N ASN A 66 0.65 15.78 14.42
CA ASN A 66 -0.07 16.50 15.47
C ASN A 66 -0.60 15.58 16.59
N GLY A 67 0.13 14.52 16.91
CA GLY A 67 -0.17 13.61 18.01
C GLY A 67 -0.51 12.19 17.57
N VAL A 68 -1.11 11.42 18.47
CA VAL A 68 -1.50 10.03 18.27
C VAL A 68 -3.01 9.91 18.19
N VAL A 69 -3.49 9.04 17.30
CA VAL A 69 -4.90 8.69 17.16
C VAL A 69 -5.04 7.18 17.26
N GLN A 70 -5.96 6.73 18.10
CA GLN A 70 -6.39 5.33 18.13
C GLN A 70 -7.59 5.14 17.20
N TYR A 71 -7.67 4.01 16.52
CA TYR A 71 -8.77 3.64 15.63
C TYR A 71 -9.33 2.29 16.05
N ASP A 72 -10.63 2.27 16.36
CA ASP A 72 -11.34 1.08 16.86
C ASP A 72 -12.04 0.29 15.74
N GLY A 73 -11.70 0.56 14.47
CA GLY A 73 -12.39 0.02 13.30
C GLY A 73 -13.57 0.88 12.83
N PHE A 74 -14.10 1.76 13.68
CA PHE A 74 -15.23 2.62 13.33
C PHE A 74 -14.92 4.12 13.50
N ARG A 75 -14.31 4.51 14.62
CA ARG A 75 -14.00 5.89 15.00
C ARG A 75 -12.54 6.07 15.33
N PHE A 76 -12.08 7.29 15.09
CA PHE A 76 -10.78 7.80 15.51
C PHE A 76 -10.91 8.49 16.87
N HIS A 77 -10.08 8.09 17.82
CA HIS A 77 -10.01 8.59 19.19
C HIS A 77 -8.64 9.26 19.42
N PRO A 78 -8.57 10.60 19.35
CA PRO A 78 -7.33 11.33 19.60
C PRO A 78 -6.85 11.21 21.05
N ILE A 79 -5.55 10.94 21.24
CA ILE A 79 -4.91 11.05 22.57
C ILE A 79 -4.59 12.52 22.82
N GLN A 80 -5.44 13.20 23.58
CA GLN A 80 -5.42 14.66 23.75
C GLN A 80 -4.10 15.17 24.34
N GLU A 81 -3.51 14.42 25.26
CA GLU A 81 -2.24 14.74 25.91
C GLU A 81 -1.07 14.81 24.91
N MET A 82 -1.20 14.16 23.75
CA MET A 82 -0.20 14.13 22.67
C MET A 82 -0.42 15.19 21.59
N SER A 83 -1.48 16.00 21.69
CA SER A 83 -1.74 17.11 20.77
C SER A 83 -0.54 18.06 20.64
N GLY A 84 -0.29 18.55 19.43
CA GLY A 84 0.83 19.44 19.11
C GLY A 84 2.21 18.78 19.02
N ARG A 85 2.31 17.45 19.19
CA ARG A 85 3.59 16.71 19.16
C ARG A 85 3.68 15.86 17.90
N LYS A 86 4.72 16.08 17.11
CA LYS A 86 5.01 15.23 15.94
C LYS A 86 5.52 13.86 16.40
N VAL A 87 4.68 12.85 16.17
CA VAL A 87 4.98 11.44 16.44
C VAL A 87 5.80 10.90 15.28
N THR A 88 6.76 10.04 15.58
CA THR A 88 7.71 9.49 14.60
C THR A 88 7.82 7.98 14.65
N ALA A 89 7.52 7.36 15.80
CA ALA A 89 7.55 5.93 15.98
C ALA A 89 6.51 5.51 17.02
N LEU A 90 5.97 4.30 16.85
CA LEU A 90 5.07 3.63 17.77
C LEU A 90 5.55 2.19 17.96
N TYR A 91 5.49 1.67 19.18
CA TYR A 91 5.85 0.30 19.50
C TYR A 91 5.06 -0.20 20.71
N GLU A 92 4.59 -1.45 20.70
CA GLU A 92 3.98 -2.11 21.87
C GLU A 92 4.99 -3.07 22.49
N ASP A 93 5.22 -2.97 23.80
CA ASP A 93 6.08 -3.92 24.53
C ASP A 93 5.33 -5.19 24.98
N GLU A 94 6.06 -6.11 25.63
CA GLU A 94 5.47 -7.38 26.06
C GLU A 94 4.40 -7.24 27.15
N GLU A 95 4.39 -6.13 27.89
CA GLU A 95 3.42 -5.79 28.93
C GLU A 95 2.17 -5.11 28.36
N GLY A 96 2.14 -4.81 27.05
CA GLY A 96 1.05 -4.10 26.39
C GLY A 96 1.11 -2.58 26.55
N LEU A 97 2.26 -2.03 26.93
CA LEU A 97 2.47 -0.58 27.00
C LEU A 97 2.86 -0.05 25.63
N ILE A 98 2.31 1.12 25.28
CA ILE A 98 2.55 1.77 24.00
C ILE A 98 3.66 2.81 24.16
N TRP A 99 4.76 2.59 23.49
CA TRP A 99 5.91 3.48 23.41
C TRP A 99 5.75 4.43 22.22
N ILE A 100 5.82 5.72 22.50
CA ILE A 100 5.59 6.78 21.50
C ILE A 100 6.85 7.62 21.36
N GLY A 101 7.48 7.50 20.20
CA GLY A 101 8.60 8.34 19.79
C GLY A 101 8.12 9.67 19.24
N THR A 102 8.78 10.76 19.64
CA THR A 102 8.48 12.09 19.12
C THR A 102 9.72 12.74 18.50
N LYS A 103 9.49 13.66 17.56
CA LYS A 103 10.56 14.34 16.86
C LYS A 103 11.40 15.26 17.74
N ASN A 104 10.81 15.94 18.72
CA ASN A 104 11.52 16.97 19.52
C ASN A 104 11.20 16.90 21.02
N ASN A 105 10.41 15.92 21.47
CA ASN A 105 9.92 15.87 22.85
C ASN A 105 10.36 14.60 23.58
N GLY A 106 11.23 13.78 22.98
CA GLY A 106 11.74 12.54 23.54
C GLY A 106 10.76 11.38 23.41
N LEU A 107 10.89 10.42 24.31
CA LEU A 107 10.11 9.19 24.35
C LEU A 107 8.96 9.32 25.35
N TYR A 108 7.80 8.73 25.03
CA TYR A 108 6.68 8.59 25.95
C TYR A 108 6.30 7.13 26.09
N ARG A 109 5.75 6.77 27.24
CA ARG A 109 5.17 5.48 27.53
C ARG A 109 3.72 5.69 27.94
N TYR A 110 2.80 5.04 27.24
CA TYR A 110 1.37 5.12 27.47
C TYR A 110 0.85 3.76 27.93
N ALA A 111 0.08 3.73 29.02
CA ALA A 111 -0.55 2.52 29.54
C ALA A 111 -2.04 2.50 29.12
N PRO A 112 -2.45 1.68 28.13
CA PRO A 112 -3.83 1.69 27.64
C PRO A 112 -4.88 1.36 28.70
N ALA A 113 -4.53 0.54 29.69
CA ALA A 113 -5.43 0.15 30.76
C ALA A 113 -5.77 1.31 31.71
N THR A 114 -4.85 2.23 31.99
CA THR A 114 -5.06 3.33 32.94
C THR A 114 -5.15 4.70 32.30
N ALA A 115 -4.87 4.79 30.99
CA ALA A 115 -4.62 6.03 30.25
C ALA A 115 -3.46 6.87 30.80
N ASP A 116 -2.53 6.25 31.55
CA ASP A 116 -1.38 6.94 32.09
C ASP A 116 -0.32 7.21 31.01
N LEU A 117 0.05 8.48 30.86
CA LEU A 117 1.10 8.91 29.95
C LEU A 117 2.33 9.40 30.74
N LEU A 118 3.47 8.73 30.55
CA LEU A 118 4.75 9.08 31.16
C LEU A 118 5.74 9.57 30.10
N ARG A 119 6.28 10.78 30.28
CA ARG A 119 7.39 11.29 29.45
C ARG A 119 8.74 10.82 29.99
N LEU A 120 9.60 10.34 29.10
CA LEU A 120 10.95 9.87 29.37
C LEU A 120 11.96 10.63 28.48
N PRO A 121 12.60 11.70 28.99
CA PRO A 121 13.67 12.37 28.25
C PRO A 121 14.90 11.46 28.19
N LEU A 122 15.45 11.27 26.98
CA LEU A 122 16.66 10.46 26.78
C LEU A 122 17.94 11.26 26.98
N ALA A 123 17.84 12.59 26.91
CA ALA A 123 19.00 13.47 26.99
C ALA A 123 19.76 13.33 28.31
N LEU A 124 21.03 12.93 28.22
CA LEU A 124 21.92 12.81 29.38
C LEU A 124 22.66 14.12 29.68
N THR A 125 22.71 15.05 28.72
CA THR A 125 23.36 16.37 28.85
C THR A 125 22.64 17.46 28.05
N ILE A 126 22.71 18.71 28.52
CA ILE A 126 22.05 19.89 27.89
C ILE A 126 22.57 20.14 26.47
N SER A 127 23.82 19.78 26.15
CA SER A 127 24.44 20.06 24.85
C SER A 127 23.99 19.17 23.69
N LEU A 128 23.44 17.98 23.98
CA LEU A 128 22.99 17.01 22.97
C LEU A 128 21.48 16.77 23.01
N GLU A 129 20.78 17.48 23.90
CA GLU A 129 19.35 17.32 24.17
C GLU A 129 18.47 17.40 22.92
N ALA A 130 18.86 18.22 21.94
CA ALA A 130 18.12 18.38 20.69
C ALA A 130 18.22 17.17 19.75
N LEU A 131 19.32 16.40 19.74
CA LEU A 131 19.50 15.23 18.87
C LEU A 131 19.05 13.94 19.57
N GLU A 132 19.32 13.83 20.87
CA GLU A 132 18.99 12.64 21.68
C GLU A 132 17.48 12.50 21.93
N ASN A 133 16.73 13.60 21.87
CA ASN A 133 15.27 13.60 22.00
C ASN A 133 14.53 13.55 20.65
N GLN A 134 15.24 13.40 19.52
CA GLN A 134 14.60 13.08 18.23
C GLN A 134 14.55 11.58 18.05
N ILE A 135 13.41 11.01 18.44
CA ILE A 135 13.17 9.58 18.26
C ILE A 135 12.81 9.35 16.80
N ILE A 136 13.40 8.35 16.17
CA ILE A 136 13.14 8.02 14.75
C ILE A 136 12.55 6.62 14.61
N SER A 137 13.04 5.67 15.41
CA SER A 137 12.59 4.28 15.36
C SER A 137 12.66 3.63 16.75
N ILE A 138 11.77 2.68 17.02
CA ILE A 138 11.67 1.95 18.29
C ILE A 138 11.39 0.48 17.96
N ALA A 139 12.11 -0.43 18.61
CA ALA A 139 11.85 -1.86 18.61
C ALA A 139 12.42 -2.49 19.89
N ALA A 140 12.03 -3.71 20.27
CA ALA A 140 12.76 -4.48 21.28
C ALA A 140 13.86 -5.33 20.63
N ASP A 141 14.98 -5.55 21.32
CA ASP A 141 15.98 -6.55 20.92
C ASP A 141 15.53 -7.98 21.26
N GLY A 142 16.35 -8.97 20.90
CA GLY A 142 16.07 -10.38 21.17
C GLY A 142 15.97 -10.77 22.66
N ALA A 143 16.30 -9.87 23.60
CA ALA A 143 16.08 -10.05 25.03
C ALA A 143 14.85 -9.28 25.56
N GLY A 144 14.06 -8.67 24.68
CA GLY A 144 12.91 -7.84 25.06
C GLY A 144 13.30 -6.45 25.57
N ILE A 145 14.57 -6.04 25.47
CA ILE A 145 15.02 -4.71 25.90
C ILE A 145 14.71 -3.70 24.81
N LEU A 146 14.02 -2.61 25.19
CA LEU A 146 13.61 -1.56 24.26
C LEU A 146 14.84 -0.83 23.70
N CYS A 147 14.96 -0.87 22.38
CA CYS A 147 15.96 -0.19 21.56
C CYS A 147 15.34 1.02 20.87
N VAL A 148 15.99 2.18 21.01
CA VAL A 148 15.50 3.46 20.51
C VAL A 148 16.55 4.08 19.60
N GLY A 149 16.22 4.15 18.31
CA GLY A 149 17.01 4.82 17.29
C GLY A 149 16.72 6.32 17.28
N THR A 150 17.77 7.14 17.32
CA THR A 150 17.68 8.60 17.33
C THR A 150 18.62 9.23 16.31
N ALA A 151 18.48 10.55 16.11
CA ALA A 151 19.47 11.33 15.37
C ALA A 151 20.86 11.37 16.04
N GLY A 152 20.97 10.96 17.32
CA GLY A 152 22.20 10.94 18.10
C GLY A 152 22.80 9.55 18.37
N GLY A 153 22.21 8.48 17.82
CA GLY A 153 22.66 7.09 18.01
C GLY A 153 21.59 6.18 18.58
N LEU A 154 22.00 5.03 19.12
CA LEU A 154 21.14 3.99 19.67
C LEU A 154 21.07 4.08 21.21
N PHE A 155 19.89 3.92 21.78
CA PHE A 155 19.67 3.79 23.22
C PHE A 155 19.00 2.47 23.55
N ARG A 156 19.38 1.84 24.66
CA ARG A 156 18.71 0.66 25.24
C ARG A 156 18.15 1.02 26.61
N LEU A 157 16.87 0.70 26.85
CA LEU A 157 16.17 1.04 28.09
C LEU A 157 15.90 -0.22 28.91
N PHE A 158 16.60 -0.34 30.04
CA PHE A 158 16.43 -1.45 30.97
C PHE A 158 15.40 -1.11 32.05
N PRO A 159 14.35 -1.90 32.24
CA PRO A 159 13.40 -1.68 33.32
C PRO A 159 14.11 -1.76 34.68
N GLN A 160 13.66 -0.93 35.62
CA GLN A 160 14.15 -0.91 37.00
C GLN A 160 13.02 -1.30 37.96
N PRO A 161 13.34 -1.83 39.15
CA PRO A 161 12.34 -2.14 40.14
C PRO A 161 11.54 -0.88 40.53
N PRO A 162 10.26 -1.02 40.95
CA PRO A 162 9.39 0.12 41.29
C PRO A 162 9.94 1.06 42.36
N SER A 163 10.89 0.60 43.18
CA SER A 163 11.55 1.40 44.22
C SER A 163 12.64 2.34 43.70
N ALA A 164 13.04 2.24 42.43
CA ALA A 164 14.08 3.08 41.85
C ALA A 164 13.57 4.49 41.56
N GLU A 165 14.43 5.51 41.73
CA GLU A 165 14.07 6.91 41.44
C GLU A 165 13.73 7.15 39.96
N ARG A 166 14.30 6.35 39.05
CA ARG A 166 13.97 6.34 37.63
C ARG A 166 13.45 4.95 37.24
N PRO A 167 12.35 4.87 36.49
CA PRO A 167 11.76 3.58 36.10
C PRO A 167 12.61 2.80 35.10
N TYR A 168 13.55 3.47 34.42
CA TYR A 168 14.45 2.85 33.45
C TYR A 168 15.88 3.31 33.65
N ARG A 169 16.82 2.37 33.50
CA ARG A 169 18.24 2.64 33.31
C ARG A 169 18.50 2.72 31.80
N ILE A 170 18.99 3.87 31.35
CA ILE A 170 19.26 4.14 29.94
C ILE A 170 20.74 3.85 29.67
N GLU A 171 20.99 2.98 28.69
CA GLU A 171 22.32 2.75 28.14
C GLU A 171 22.40 3.38 26.75
N GLN A 172 23.40 4.22 26.52
CA GLN A 172 23.62 4.88 25.24
C GLN A 172 24.77 4.20 24.50
N TYR A 173 24.48 3.73 23.29
CA TYR A 173 25.46 3.26 22.33
C TYR A 173 25.71 4.40 21.38
N LEU A 174 26.77 5.14 21.67
CA LEU A 174 27.21 6.21 20.80
C LEU A 174 27.80 5.62 19.51
N PRO A 175 27.68 6.35 18.38
CA PRO A 175 28.53 6.09 17.23
C PRO A 175 30.00 6.08 17.68
N GLN A 176 30.93 5.56 16.86
CA GLN A 176 32.36 5.84 17.00
C GLN A 176 32.66 7.33 16.69
N LYS A 177 31.85 8.25 17.22
CA LYS A 177 32.15 9.66 17.36
C LYS A 177 33.01 9.89 18.58
N PHE A 178 34.30 9.86 18.32
CA PHE A 178 35.28 10.69 18.98
C PHE A 178 34.97 12.16 18.60
N PRO A 179 34.40 13.09 19.43
CA PRO A 179 35.18 13.74 20.49
C PRO A 179 34.39 14.52 21.58
N ALA A 180 33.24 14.13 22.15
CA ALA A 180 32.68 14.91 23.27
C ALA A 180 33.57 14.82 24.53
N ALA A 181 33.99 13.60 24.90
CA ALA A 181 34.92 13.37 26.00
C ALA A 181 36.32 13.94 25.73
N LEU A 182 36.77 14.03 24.47
CA LEU A 182 38.04 14.70 24.14
C LEU A 182 37.91 16.21 24.00
N TYR A 183 36.73 16.72 23.68
CA TYR A 183 36.40 18.13 23.81
C TYR A 183 36.49 18.53 25.29
N TYR A 184 35.88 17.75 26.20
CA TYR A 184 36.02 17.96 27.64
C TYR A 184 37.43 17.74 28.15
N LEU A 185 38.13 16.69 27.70
CA LEU A 185 39.51 16.43 28.10
C LEU A 185 40.43 17.54 27.62
N ALA A 186 40.33 18.01 26.37
CA ALA A 186 41.16 19.10 25.88
C ALA A 186 40.77 20.47 26.44
N ASP A 187 39.49 20.75 26.65
CA ASP A 187 39.03 21.97 27.34
C ASP A 187 39.49 21.95 28.81
N SER A 188 39.49 20.79 29.46
CA SER A 188 40.06 20.60 30.81
C SER A 188 41.59 20.68 30.80
N LEU A 189 42.26 20.10 29.81
CA LEU A 189 43.71 20.19 29.61
C LEU A 189 44.15 21.60 29.21
N GLU A 190 43.32 22.43 28.58
CA GLU A 190 43.59 23.86 28.31
C GLU A 190 43.37 24.69 29.58
N LYS A 191 42.36 24.37 30.39
CA LYS A 191 42.15 24.99 31.72
C LYS A 191 43.26 24.67 32.73
N VAL A 192 43.82 23.46 32.67
CA VAL A 192 44.98 23.03 33.49
C VAL A 192 46.31 23.46 32.83
N GLY A 193 46.38 23.39 31.50
CA GLY A 193 47.55 23.67 30.67
C GLY A 193 47.83 25.15 30.41
N ALA A 194 46.97 26.08 30.84
CA ALA A 194 47.37 27.48 30.98
C ALA A 194 48.57 27.66 31.94
N GLN A 195 48.91 26.63 32.74
CA GLN A 195 50.10 26.58 33.60
C GLN A 195 51.23 25.65 33.11
N LEU A 196 51.06 24.89 32.01
CA LEU A 196 52.07 23.96 31.51
C LEU A 196 52.34 24.24 30.02
N GLY A 197 53.60 24.48 29.65
CA GLY A 197 54.02 24.95 28.32
C GLY A 197 53.41 24.16 27.17
N GLN A 198 52.32 24.67 26.59
CA GLN A 198 51.64 24.07 25.47
C GLN A 198 52.30 24.51 24.17
N LEU A 199 52.46 23.56 23.26
CA LEU A 199 53.14 23.81 22.00
C LEU A 199 52.27 23.41 20.82
N VAL A 200 51.78 24.42 20.08
CA VAL A 200 50.76 24.30 19.04
C VAL A 200 51.34 24.62 17.66
N VAL A 201 51.26 23.68 16.72
CA VAL A 201 51.52 23.94 15.30
C VAL A 201 50.19 24.07 14.57
N GLY A 202 49.82 25.31 14.17
CA GLY A 202 48.54 25.63 13.55
C GLY A 202 48.64 26.24 12.14
N ARG A 203 47.87 25.66 11.22
CA ARG A 203 47.27 26.20 9.97
C ARG A 203 48.12 26.67 8.78
N THR A 204 49.45 26.73 8.80
CA THR A 204 50.21 27.01 7.56
C THR A 204 51.43 26.10 7.38
N ARG A 205 51.66 25.73 6.12
CA ARG A 205 52.69 24.80 5.62
C ARG A 205 54.05 24.98 6.28
N ASP A 206 54.72 23.86 6.53
CA ASP A 206 56.16 23.77 6.76
C ASP A 206 56.69 24.59 7.95
N ARG A 207 55.96 24.59 9.07
CA ARG A 207 56.54 25.00 10.36
C ARG A 207 57.11 23.78 11.06
N GLU A 208 58.42 23.62 10.94
CA GLU A 208 59.21 22.86 11.89
C GLU A 208 59.14 23.57 13.23
N PHE A 209 58.59 22.90 14.24
CA PHE A 209 58.72 23.39 15.60
C PHE A 209 59.72 22.53 16.35
N VAL A 210 60.75 23.16 16.87
CA VAL A 210 61.80 22.53 17.67
C VAL A 210 61.46 22.72 19.15
N PHE A 211 61.35 21.63 19.91
CA PHE A 211 61.14 21.68 21.35
C PHE A 211 62.17 20.82 22.07
N ASP A 212 62.54 21.27 23.27
CA ASP A 212 63.49 20.56 24.13
C ASP A 212 62.72 19.75 25.18
N VAL A 213 63.20 18.54 25.44
CA VAL A 213 62.72 17.67 26.50
C VAL A 213 63.74 17.71 27.63
N ASP A 214 63.39 18.39 28.72
CA ASP A 214 64.31 18.67 29.84
C ASP A 214 64.17 17.68 31.01
N SER A 215 63.17 16.80 30.97
CA SER A 215 62.84 15.83 32.03
C SER A 215 62.46 14.47 31.44
N ASP A 216 62.45 13.43 32.29
CA ASP A 216 62.00 12.08 31.90
C ASP A 216 60.47 11.90 32.10
N ASP A 217 59.76 12.99 32.36
CA ASP A 217 58.32 13.00 32.57
C ASP A 217 57.57 12.60 31.29
N PRO A 218 56.40 11.94 31.40
CA PRO A 218 55.65 11.55 30.22
C PRO A 218 55.10 12.77 29.47
N LEU A 219 55.22 12.72 28.16
CA LEU A 219 54.60 13.66 27.25
C LEU A 219 53.27 13.05 26.77
N PHE A 220 52.25 13.87 26.61
CA PHE A 220 51.03 13.47 25.90
C PHE A 220 51.04 14.07 24.50
N VAL A 221 51.01 13.20 23.48
CA VAL A 221 50.98 13.58 22.07
C VAL A 221 49.56 13.44 21.56
N LEU A 222 49.07 14.48 20.90
CA LEU A 222 47.77 14.50 20.24
C LEU A 222 47.93 14.95 18.79
N SER A 223 47.57 14.10 17.83
CA SER A 223 47.68 14.38 16.39
C SER A 223 46.37 14.11 15.68
N SER A 224 45.94 15.03 14.81
CA SER A 224 44.80 14.86 13.92
C SER A 224 45.24 14.45 12.51
N GLY A 225 44.35 13.82 11.75
CA GLY A 225 44.63 13.41 10.38
C GLY A 225 43.37 13.09 9.59
N ILE A 226 43.53 12.84 8.29
CA ILE A 226 42.44 12.36 7.42
C ILE A 226 42.97 11.18 6.61
N LYS A 227 42.20 10.08 6.56
CA LYS A 227 42.47 8.95 5.67
C LYS A 227 41.41 8.90 4.58
N MET A 228 41.82 8.83 3.32
CA MET A 228 40.88 8.65 2.20
C MET A 228 40.76 7.18 1.80
N ALA A 229 39.54 6.75 1.48
CA ALA A 229 39.22 5.38 1.06
C ALA A 229 39.87 4.99 -0.28
N SER A 230 40.08 5.97 -1.17
CA SER A 230 40.70 5.80 -2.49
C SER A 230 42.23 5.66 -2.47
N PHE A 231 42.88 5.76 -1.31
CA PHE A 231 44.33 5.69 -1.17
C PHE A 231 44.74 4.65 -0.11
N PRO A 232 45.18 3.44 -0.52
CA PRO A 232 45.39 2.33 0.41
C PRO A 232 46.57 2.51 1.37
N SER A 233 47.55 3.37 1.04
CA SER A 233 48.89 3.35 1.65
C SER A 233 49.27 4.57 2.51
N GLY A 234 48.34 5.47 2.87
CA GLY A 234 48.70 6.59 3.74
C GLY A 234 47.57 7.51 4.21
N PHE A 235 47.89 8.31 5.23
CA PHE A 235 47.11 9.47 5.63
C PHE A 235 47.30 10.62 4.64
N PHE A 236 46.22 11.33 4.32
CA PHE A 236 46.24 12.59 3.57
C PHE A 236 46.74 13.76 4.42
N TYR A 237 46.35 13.79 5.69
CA TYR A 237 46.87 14.71 6.72
C TYR A 237 47.36 13.87 7.90
N ARG A 238 48.55 14.16 8.42
CA ARG A 238 49.09 13.53 9.64
C ARG A 238 50.23 14.34 10.24
N GLY A 239 50.46 14.15 11.54
CA GLY A 239 51.64 14.65 12.25
C GLY A 239 52.53 13.55 12.81
N TRP A 240 53.83 13.87 12.95
CA TRP A 240 54.87 13.00 13.51
C TRP A 240 55.94 13.80 14.26
N ILE A 241 56.80 13.13 15.02
CA ILE A 241 57.91 13.71 15.80
C ILE A 241 59.24 13.12 15.30
N GLU A 242 60.23 13.97 15.06
CA GLU A 242 61.61 13.60 14.71
C GLU A 242 62.58 14.00 15.84
N ASN A 243 63.68 13.28 16.00
CA ASN A 243 64.79 13.69 16.86
C ASN A 243 65.74 14.67 16.14
N ALA A 244 66.78 15.14 16.84
CA ALA A 244 67.78 16.07 16.28
C ALA A 244 68.46 15.57 14.99
N GLU A 245 68.66 14.25 14.86
CA GLU A 245 69.22 13.60 13.66
C GLU A 245 68.20 13.41 12.52
N GLY A 246 66.94 13.82 12.70
CA GLY A 246 65.88 13.70 11.70
C GLY A 246 65.23 12.32 11.64
N LYS A 247 65.48 11.44 12.62
CA LYS A 247 64.82 10.13 12.72
C LYS A 247 63.45 10.29 13.36
N ILE A 248 62.41 9.73 12.72
CA ILE A 248 61.05 9.70 13.27
C ILE A 248 61.05 8.84 14.55
N VAL A 249 60.69 9.45 15.68
CA VAL A 249 60.56 8.80 16.99
C VAL A 249 59.11 8.54 17.38
N TRP A 250 58.16 9.19 16.71
CA TRP A 250 56.73 8.99 16.89
C TRP A 250 56.00 9.35 15.60
N ASP A 251 55.02 8.55 15.18
CA ASP A 251 54.23 8.79 13.97
C ASP A 251 52.77 8.37 14.20
N MET A 252 51.88 9.10 13.55
CA MET A 252 50.47 8.77 13.52
C MET A 252 50.24 7.54 12.63
N ALA A 253 49.69 6.48 13.21
CA ALA A 253 49.48 5.18 12.57
C ALA A 253 47.99 4.83 12.50
N VAL A 254 47.54 4.31 11.35
CA VAL A 254 46.11 4.08 11.08
C VAL A 254 45.49 3.16 12.12
N GLU A 255 46.18 2.09 12.45
CA GLU A 255 45.83 1.08 13.45
C GLU A 255 45.82 1.60 14.90
N ARG A 256 46.42 2.77 15.17
CA ARG A 256 46.47 3.42 16.50
C ARG A 256 45.58 4.65 16.60
N THR A 257 44.90 4.99 15.51
CA THR A 257 44.01 6.15 15.44
C THR A 257 42.57 5.79 15.68
N LEU A 258 41.85 6.74 16.27
CA LEU A 258 40.42 6.70 16.41
C LEU A 258 39.81 7.51 15.27
N GLN A 259 38.78 6.95 14.64
CA GLN A 259 38.11 7.56 13.49
C GLN A 259 37.02 8.52 13.98
N GLY A 260 36.89 9.67 13.34
CA GLY A 260 35.83 10.66 13.55
C GLY A 260 34.99 10.84 12.28
N ASP A 261 34.00 11.75 12.35
CA ASP A 261 32.97 11.96 11.32
C ASP A 261 33.51 11.97 9.89
N CYS A 262 32.79 11.33 8.96
CA CYS A 262 32.94 11.56 7.52
C CYS A 262 32.20 12.86 7.18
N VAL A 263 32.92 13.93 6.83
CA VAL A 263 32.32 15.13 6.23
C VAL A 263 32.57 15.19 4.72
N TRP A 264 33.29 14.20 4.17
CA TRP A 264 33.59 14.11 2.73
C TRP A 264 33.36 12.70 2.18
N PRO A 265 32.95 12.55 0.90
CA PRO A 265 32.40 11.30 0.38
C PRO A 265 33.40 10.14 0.31
N ASN A 266 34.66 10.35 0.68
CA ASN A 266 35.73 9.36 0.57
C ASN A 266 36.81 9.52 1.66
N GLY A 267 36.56 10.26 2.75
CA GLY A 267 37.60 10.58 3.75
C GLY A 267 37.10 10.55 5.19
N ALA A 268 37.84 9.86 6.06
CA ALA A 268 37.55 9.77 7.48
C ALA A 268 38.57 10.59 8.29
N TYR A 269 38.09 11.52 9.11
CA TYR A 269 38.94 12.20 10.10
C TYR A 269 39.44 11.19 11.11
N ARG A 270 40.65 11.37 11.60
CA ARG A 270 41.30 10.47 12.55
C ARG A 270 42.07 11.28 13.58
N VAL A 271 42.15 10.77 14.80
CA VAL A 271 42.95 11.38 15.87
C VAL A 271 43.71 10.27 16.61
N GLN A 272 44.96 10.54 16.97
CA GLN A 272 45.77 9.71 17.85
C GLN A 272 46.16 10.53 19.07
N GLY A 273 45.79 10.03 20.24
CA GLY A 273 46.25 10.55 21.53
C GLY A 273 46.97 9.44 22.28
N GLU A 274 48.22 9.66 22.69
CA GLU A 274 48.97 8.70 23.50
C GLU A 274 50.05 9.34 24.38
N SER A 275 50.44 8.62 25.43
CA SER A 275 51.58 8.99 26.25
C SER A 275 52.89 8.53 25.60
N LEU A 276 53.93 9.34 25.71
CA LEU A 276 55.24 9.11 25.10
C LEU A 276 56.32 9.57 26.07
N ARG A 277 57.35 8.73 26.31
CA ARG A 277 58.57 9.16 27.00
C ARG A 277 59.68 9.32 25.99
N LEU A 278 60.22 10.53 25.90
CA LEU A 278 61.35 10.85 25.04
C LEU A 278 62.58 11.10 25.92
N PRO A 279 63.76 10.53 25.57
CA PRO A 279 65.01 10.90 26.23
C PRO A 279 65.25 12.40 26.17
N ARG A 280 65.95 12.95 27.16
CA ARG A 280 66.35 14.35 27.15
C ARG A 280 67.08 14.73 25.87
N GLY A 281 66.67 15.81 25.25
CA GLY A 281 67.19 16.23 23.96
C GLY A 281 66.20 17.06 23.16
N GLN A 282 66.61 17.41 21.95
CA GLN A 282 65.86 18.29 21.08
C GLN A 282 65.09 17.49 20.02
N TYR A 283 63.81 17.85 19.82
CA TYR A 283 62.88 17.17 18.92
C TYR A 283 62.16 18.15 18.01
N ARG A 284 61.70 17.67 16.86
CA ARG A 284 60.98 18.42 15.84
C ARG A 284 59.57 17.88 15.65
N LEU A 285 58.57 18.74 15.74
CA LEU A 285 57.18 18.43 15.35
C LEU A 285 56.98 18.69 13.86
N ARG A 286 56.35 17.73 13.19
CA ARG A 286 56.03 17.76 11.77
C ARG A 286 54.55 17.50 11.53
N TYR A 287 53.99 18.16 10.52
CA TYR A 287 52.60 17.95 10.09
C TYR A 287 52.46 18.20 8.58
N GLN A 288 51.81 17.28 7.86
CA GLN A 288 51.66 17.34 6.39
C GLN A 288 50.23 17.72 5.98
N MET A 289 50.11 18.68 5.04
CA MET A 289 48.84 19.12 4.44
C MET A 289 48.97 19.41 2.93
N ASP A 290 48.10 18.83 2.09
CA ASP A 290 48.03 19.09 0.63
C ASP A 290 47.40 20.47 0.30
N ARG A 291 47.99 21.21 -0.66
CA ARG A 291 47.56 22.58 -1.06
C ARG A 291 46.22 22.61 -1.75
N ALA A 292 45.90 21.59 -2.55
CA ALA A 292 44.81 21.67 -3.51
C ALA A 292 43.41 21.64 -2.86
N ILE A 293 43.33 21.20 -1.60
CA ILE A 293 42.07 20.89 -0.91
C ILE A 293 41.93 21.64 0.43
N ALA A 294 43.01 22.29 0.91
CA ALA A 294 43.02 23.02 2.19
C ALA A 294 41.97 24.14 2.29
N ASP A 295 41.59 24.74 1.15
CA ASP A 295 40.56 25.78 1.07
C ASP A 295 39.14 25.22 0.86
N LEU A 296 39.00 23.94 0.48
CA LEU A 296 37.73 23.27 0.19
C LEU A 296 37.14 22.53 1.38
N VAL A 297 37.96 22.17 2.37
CA VAL A 297 37.54 21.42 3.56
C VAL A 297 37.99 22.16 4.82
N PRO A 298 37.17 23.08 5.36
CA PRO A 298 37.49 23.67 6.65
C PRO A 298 37.53 22.55 7.71
N PRO A 299 38.55 22.51 8.58
CA PRO A 299 38.52 21.56 9.68
C PRO A 299 37.27 21.86 10.53
N ILE A 300 36.43 20.83 10.72
CA ILE A 300 35.18 20.90 11.51
C ILE A 300 35.44 21.54 12.89
N MET A 301 36.68 21.42 13.40
CA MET A 301 37.15 22.16 14.56
C MET A 301 38.52 22.81 14.32
N GLY A 302 38.55 24.14 14.20
CA GLY A 302 39.79 24.91 14.10
C GLY A 302 40.74 24.76 15.29
N ARG A 303 40.26 24.24 16.43
CA ARG A 303 41.03 24.06 17.68
C ARG A 303 41.91 22.81 17.71
N PHE A 304 41.61 21.75 16.95
CA PHE A 304 42.34 20.46 17.03
C PHE A 304 43.15 20.10 15.78
N HIS A 305 43.21 21.00 14.81
CA HIS A 305 43.90 20.74 13.55
C HIS A 305 45.42 20.85 13.72
N GLY A 306 46.13 19.74 13.64
CA GLY A 306 47.60 19.68 13.75
C GLY A 306 48.10 18.55 14.66
N ILE A 307 49.34 18.70 15.13
CA ILE A 307 49.94 17.90 16.21
C ILE A 307 50.26 18.80 17.41
N ARG A 308 50.02 18.30 18.62
CA ARG A 308 50.27 18.96 19.91
C ARG A 308 51.03 18.00 20.83
N VAL A 309 51.94 18.56 21.62
CA VAL A 309 52.62 17.84 22.71
C VAL A 309 52.39 18.63 24.00
N LEU A 310 52.01 17.91 25.05
CA LEU A 310 51.78 18.44 26.38
C LEU A 310 52.69 17.72 27.36
N GLN A 311 53.31 18.45 28.29
CA GLN A 311 53.97 17.81 29.42
C GLN A 311 52.90 17.37 30.43
N ALA A 312 52.88 16.08 30.77
CA ALA A 312 51.92 15.50 31.70
C ALA A 312 52.69 14.86 32.88
N ASP A 313 52.14 14.92 34.08
CA ASP A 313 52.62 14.06 35.16
C ASP A 313 52.03 12.65 35.01
N ASP A 314 52.58 11.68 35.75
CA ASP A 314 52.13 10.27 35.70
C ASP A 314 50.64 10.11 36.04
N ARG A 315 50.08 11.02 36.86
CA ARG A 315 48.68 10.97 37.29
C ARG A 315 47.74 11.40 36.18
N LEU A 316 48.06 12.51 35.49
CA LEU A 316 47.31 13.03 34.36
C LEU A 316 47.42 12.10 33.16
N ALA A 317 48.60 11.55 32.89
CA ALA A 317 48.81 10.55 31.84
C ALA A 317 47.94 9.30 32.08
N ALA A 318 47.93 8.76 33.30
CA ALA A 318 47.08 7.61 33.65
C ALA A 318 45.57 7.93 33.56
N GLN A 319 45.16 9.15 33.88
CA GLN A 319 43.76 9.58 33.76
C GLN A 319 43.33 9.67 32.29
N ILE A 320 44.18 10.23 31.43
CA ILE A 320 43.94 10.31 29.99
C ILE A 320 43.89 8.91 29.37
N GLU A 321 44.84 8.04 29.69
CA GLU A 321 44.85 6.67 29.17
C GLU A 321 43.62 5.87 29.60
N ARG A 322 43.15 6.05 30.84
CA ARG A 322 41.93 5.41 31.32
C ARG A 322 40.69 5.87 30.55
N HIS A 323 40.55 7.18 30.32
CA HIS A 323 39.44 7.73 29.51
C HIS A 323 39.51 7.25 28.06
N MET A 324 40.72 7.18 27.49
CA MET A 324 40.94 6.66 26.13
C MET A 324 40.63 5.15 26.04
N ALA A 325 40.98 4.38 27.06
CA ALA A 325 40.65 2.95 27.15
C ALA A 325 39.14 2.71 27.34
N GLU A 326 38.45 3.53 28.13
CA GLU A 326 36.99 3.48 28.29
C GLU A 326 36.25 3.88 27.02
N ALA A 327 36.69 4.94 26.33
CA ALA A 327 36.15 5.35 25.03
C ALA A 327 36.33 4.26 23.97
N ARG A 328 37.47 3.57 23.97
CA ARG A 328 37.73 2.40 23.10
C ARG A 328 36.87 1.18 23.44
N LYS A 329 36.43 1.03 24.69
CA LYS A 329 35.58 -0.09 25.14
C LYS A 329 34.08 0.13 24.89
N LYS A 330 33.61 1.39 24.91
CA LYS A 330 32.17 1.74 24.80
C LYS A 330 31.70 2.13 23.40
N ALA A 331 32.62 2.32 22.45
CA ALA A 331 32.29 2.75 21.09
C ALA A 331 32.18 1.55 20.14
N THR A 332 30.95 1.11 19.85
CA THR A 332 30.69 -0.15 19.14
C THR A 332 29.89 -0.03 17.83
N ILE A 333 29.17 1.07 17.59
CA ILE A 333 28.46 1.31 16.32
C ILE A 333 29.11 2.46 15.53
N LEU A 334 29.16 2.42 14.20
CA LEU A 334 29.76 3.51 13.38
C LEU A 334 28.74 4.60 12.97
N GLU A 335 27.47 4.45 13.35
CA GLU A 335 26.33 5.20 12.78
C GLU A 335 25.89 6.37 13.65
N GLN A 336 25.84 7.58 13.09
CA GLN A 336 25.44 8.81 13.81
C GLN A 336 23.95 8.92 14.08
N ARG A 337 23.15 8.53 13.08
CA ARG A 337 21.71 8.63 13.03
C ARG A 337 21.19 7.25 12.69
N ILE A 338 20.32 6.72 13.54
CA ILE A 338 19.67 5.43 13.36
C ILE A 338 18.26 5.71 12.87
N ASP A 339 18.01 5.48 11.58
CA ASP A 339 16.73 5.74 10.94
C ASP A 339 15.75 4.58 11.06
N VAL A 340 16.28 3.36 11.21
CA VAL A 340 15.50 2.14 11.38
C VAL A 340 16.18 1.21 12.37
N VAL A 341 15.40 0.73 13.33
CA VAL A 341 15.72 -0.38 14.23
C VAL A 341 14.69 -1.46 13.94
N TYR A 342 15.15 -2.65 13.56
CA TYR A 342 14.28 -3.78 13.23
C TYR A 342 14.86 -5.04 13.85
N THR A 343 14.07 -5.77 14.63
CA THR A 343 14.49 -7.07 15.18
C THR A 343 13.77 -8.18 14.44
N ASP A 344 14.52 -9.13 13.90
CA ASP A 344 13.96 -10.28 13.20
C ASP A 344 13.48 -11.38 14.16
N GLU A 345 12.83 -12.40 13.59
CA GLU A 345 12.28 -13.55 14.33
C GLU A 345 13.34 -14.40 15.04
N THR A 346 14.62 -14.23 14.71
CA THR A 346 15.73 -14.93 15.37
C THR A 346 16.26 -14.17 16.60
N GLY A 347 15.74 -12.96 16.86
CA GLY A 347 16.19 -12.08 17.93
C GLY A 347 17.40 -11.24 17.56
N VAL A 348 17.80 -11.20 16.29
CA VAL A 348 18.86 -10.32 15.79
C VAL A 348 18.27 -8.96 15.47
N THR A 349 18.91 -7.91 15.97
CA THR A 349 18.50 -6.52 15.75
C THR A 349 19.35 -5.87 14.66
N TRP A 350 18.70 -5.40 13.63
CA TRP A 350 19.28 -4.71 12.49
C TRP A 350 19.09 -3.20 12.64
N LEU A 351 20.19 -2.48 12.48
CA LEU A 351 20.29 -1.04 12.60
C LEU A 351 20.64 -0.49 11.21
N GLY A 352 19.84 0.46 10.73
CA GLY A 352 20.07 1.14 9.47
C GLY A 352 20.09 2.66 9.65
N GLY A 353 21.02 3.31 8.97
CA GLY A 353 21.10 4.76 8.93
C GLY A 353 22.22 5.25 8.03
N GLY A 354 22.74 6.45 8.32
CA GLY A 354 23.74 7.12 7.46
C GLY A 354 25.14 6.51 7.45
N GLY A 355 25.38 5.45 8.22
CA GLY A 355 26.63 4.70 8.19
C GLY A 355 26.51 3.31 7.56
N GLY A 356 25.39 3.01 6.91
CA GLY A 356 25.10 1.71 6.30
C GLY A 356 24.22 0.82 7.19
N LEU A 357 24.46 -0.48 7.10
CA LEU A 357 23.72 -1.50 7.84
C LEU A 357 24.61 -2.14 8.92
N THR A 358 24.10 -2.19 10.15
CA THR A 358 24.76 -2.86 11.27
C THR A 358 23.84 -3.91 11.88
N LYS A 359 24.38 -5.10 12.11
CA LYS A 359 23.73 -6.19 12.84
C LYS A 359 24.16 -6.16 14.30
N MET A 360 23.21 -6.18 15.22
CA MET A 360 23.37 -6.26 16.66
C MET A 360 22.75 -7.56 17.17
N PHE A 361 23.48 -8.31 17.98
CA PHE A 361 22.95 -9.53 18.59
C PHE A 361 23.53 -9.77 19.98
N ILE A 362 22.80 -10.51 20.80
CA ILE A 362 23.17 -10.87 22.17
C ILE A 362 23.66 -12.33 22.15
N PRO A 363 24.97 -12.60 22.32
CA PRO A 363 25.49 -13.97 22.25
C PRO A 363 25.00 -14.88 23.38
N ASP A 364 24.64 -14.28 24.52
CA ASP A 364 24.15 -14.97 25.71
C ASP A 364 22.99 -14.17 26.32
N LEU A 365 21.76 -14.66 26.14
CA LEU A 365 20.55 -13.99 26.64
C LEU A 365 20.50 -13.90 28.18
N SER A 366 21.33 -14.65 28.91
CA SER A 366 21.46 -14.51 30.36
C SER A 366 22.24 -13.25 30.78
N ASP A 367 22.98 -12.65 29.86
CA ASP A 367 23.71 -11.39 30.03
C ASP A 367 23.33 -10.38 28.92
N PRO A 368 22.13 -9.77 28.99
CA PRO A 368 21.63 -8.88 27.94
C PRO A 368 22.45 -7.59 27.79
N GLU A 369 23.35 -7.27 28.73
CA GLU A 369 24.28 -6.15 28.59
C GLU A 369 25.39 -6.46 27.58
N ARG A 370 25.71 -7.73 27.35
CA ARG A 370 26.76 -8.15 26.44
C ARG A 370 26.25 -8.26 25.00
N VAL A 371 26.25 -7.14 24.31
CA VAL A 371 25.91 -7.05 22.87
C VAL A 371 27.14 -7.14 21.97
N THR A 372 26.96 -7.74 20.79
CA THR A 372 27.96 -7.78 19.71
C THR A 372 27.41 -7.06 18.49
N PHE A 373 28.29 -6.33 17.79
CA PHE A 373 27.96 -5.59 16.57
C PHE A 373 28.80 -6.10 15.40
N GLU A 374 28.15 -6.32 14.26
CA GLU A 374 28.73 -6.72 12.99
C GLU A 374 28.25 -5.73 11.92
N GLN A 375 29.17 -5.01 11.29
CA GLN A 375 28.81 -3.98 10.31
C GLN A 375 29.06 -4.42 8.87
N PHE A 376 28.09 -4.14 8.01
CA PHE A 376 28.21 -4.34 6.57
C PHE A 376 28.70 -3.05 5.91
N GLN A 377 29.95 -3.06 5.48
CA GLN A 377 30.56 -1.93 4.81
C GLN A 377 30.11 -1.88 3.34
N PRO A 378 29.61 -0.73 2.85
CA PRO A 378 29.25 -0.60 1.45
C PRO A 378 30.50 -0.65 0.58
N PHE A 379 30.58 -1.64 -0.31
CA PHE A 379 31.66 -1.78 -1.28
C PHE A 379 31.04 -1.91 -2.67
N PRO A 380 30.78 -0.77 -3.37
CA PRO A 380 29.88 -0.68 -4.53
C PRO A 380 30.23 -1.49 -5.81
N LYS A 381 31.12 -2.47 -5.73
CA LYS A 381 31.66 -3.22 -6.88
C LYS A 381 32.00 -4.68 -6.60
N ARG A 382 31.71 -5.20 -5.39
CA ARG A 382 31.94 -6.62 -5.06
C ARG A 382 30.61 -7.36 -4.99
N PRO A 383 30.42 -8.44 -5.76
CA PRO A 383 29.25 -9.30 -5.62
C PRO A 383 29.09 -9.78 -4.18
N GLY A 384 27.86 -9.75 -3.67
CA GLY A 384 27.52 -10.18 -2.31
C GLY A 384 27.66 -9.12 -1.22
N ASN A 385 28.15 -7.92 -1.53
CA ASN A 385 28.17 -6.80 -0.58
C ASN A 385 27.00 -5.84 -0.80
N ILE A 386 26.57 -5.19 0.28
CA ILE A 386 25.57 -4.11 0.23
C ILE A 386 26.11 -2.91 -0.57
N ASN A 387 25.27 -2.33 -1.43
CA ASN A 387 25.61 -1.14 -2.21
C ASN A 387 25.14 0.16 -1.54
N SER A 388 24.09 0.08 -0.73
CA SER A 388 23.53 1.22 0.00
C SER A 388 24.47 1.74 1.09
N ILE A 389 24.76 3.04 1.04
CA ILE A 389 25.53 3.74 2.07
C ILE A 389 24.65 4.33 3.17
N HIS A 390 23.37 4.55 2.85
CA HIS A 390 22.34 5.02 3.77
C HIS A 390 21.14 4.08 3.66
N ILE A 391 20.66 3.60 4.80
CA ILE A 391 19.53 2.67 4.90
C ILE A 391 18.31 3.40 5.45
N TYR A 392 17.21 3.37 4.71
CA TYR A 392 15.96 4.04 5.07
C TYR A 392 14.87 3.07 5.52
N ALA A 393 14.87 1.87 4.96
CA ALA A 393 13.87 0.85 5.22
C ALA A 393 14.53 -0.53 5.35
N ILE A 394 14.08 -1.28 6.35
CA ILE A 394 14.38 -2.71 6.53
C ILE A 394 13.04 -3.40 6.73
N SER A 395 12.79 -4.49 6.01
CA SER A 395 11.55 -5.26 6.07
C SER A 395 11.85 -6.75 5.93
N PRO A 396 11.12 -7.66 6.60
CA PRO A 396 11.33 -9.08 6.43
C PRO A 396 11.03 -9.53 5.00
N SER A 397 11.83 -10.44 4.46
CA SER A 397 11.43 -11.19 3.27
C SER A 397 10.72 -12.47 3.66
N ARG A 398 9.40 -12.49 3.51
CA ARG A 398 8.55 -13.62 3.94
C ARG A 398 8.64 -14.81 3.00
N LYS A 399 8.80 -14.57 1.70
CA LYS A 399 8.80 -15.63 0.69
C LYS A 399 10.19 -16.24 0.45
N LYS A 400 11.25 -15.41 0.49
CA LYS A 400 12.63 -15.85 0.26
C LYS A 400 13.41 -16.11 1.54
N GLY A 401 12.90 -15.68 2.70
CA GLY A 401 13.68 -15.59 3.94
C GLY A 401 14.65 -14.40 3.89
N GLY A 402 15.19 -13.99 5.04
CA GLY A 402 16.10 -12.84 5.11
C GLY A 402 15.39 -11.48 5.11
N LEU A 403 16.03 -10.45 4.55
CA LEU A 403 15.57 -9.06 4.66
C LEU A 403 15.56 -8.32 3.33
N TRP A 404 14.52 -7.51 3.11
CA TRP A 404 14.50 -6.44 2.13
C TRP A 404 15.08 -5.15 2.71
N ILE A 405 15.91 -4.48 1.93
CA ILE A 405 16.63 -3.27 2.32
C ILE A 405 16.39 -2.21 1.26
N GLY A 406 15.89 -1.06 1.69
CA GLY A 406 15.74 0.15 0.88
C GLY A 406 16.82 1.15 1.25
N GLY A 407 17.67 1.52 0.29
CA GLY A 407 18.80 2.42 0.56
C GLY A 407 19.26 3.21 -0.66
N ALA A 408 20.29 4.03 -0.47
CA ALA A 408 20.82 4.93 -1.50
C ALA A 408 22.35 4.97 -1.52
N SER A 409 22.92 5.35 -2.69
CA SER A 409 24.36 5.32 -2.96
C SER A 409 25.15 6.60 -2.63
N GLN A 410 24.51 7.76 -2.42
CA GLN A 410 25.21 9.05 -2.17
C GLN A 410 24.29 10.10 -1.52
N ILE A 411 24.81 10.84 -0.52
CA ILE A 411 24.18 12.05 0.05
C ILE A 411 25.17 13.22 -0.08
N GLU A 412 24.76 14.31 -0.72
CA GLU A 412 25.58 15.52 -0.93
C GLU A 412 24.83 16.73 -0.34
N GLY A 413 25.33 17.29 0.77
CA GLY A 413 24.74 18.50 1.38
C GLY A 413 23.28 18.38 1.86
N GLY A 414 22.82 17.17 2.18
CA GLY A 414 21.40 16.89 2.51
C GLY A 414 20.53 16.60 1.27
N THR A 415 21.13 16.57 0.08
CA THR A 415 20.48 16.22 -1.19
C THR A 415 21.06 14.91 -1.73
N VAL A 416 20.20 13.95 -2.10
CA VAL A 416 20.64 12.66 -2.67
C VAL A 416 20.71 12.74 -4.18
N TRP A 417 21.94 12.68 -4.71
CA TRP A 417 22.24 12.53 -6.15
C TRP A 417 22.52 11.04 -6.53
N GLY A 418 22.21 10.10 -5.63
CA GLY A 418 22.58 8.70 -5.75
C GLY A 418 21.56 7.78 -6.43
N LYS A 419 22.02 6.58 -6.81
CA LYS A 419 21.18 5.46 -7.24
C LYS A 419 20.46 4.89 -6.02
N ILE A 420 19.18 4.57 -6.20
CA ILE A 420 18.35 3.93 -5.18
C ILE A 420 18.48 2.44 -5.34
N PHE A 421 18.76 1.74 -4.25
CA PHE A 421 18.86 0.30 -4.24
C PHE A 421 17.68 -0.30 -3.49
N LEU A 422 17.13 -1.34 -4.10
CA LEU A 422 16.35 -2.35 -3.41
C LEU A 422 17.22 -3.59 -3.34
N GLU A 423 17.62 -3.98 -2.15
CA GLU A 423 18.56 -5.08 -1.92
C GLU A 423 17.90 -6.15 -1.04
N HIS A 424 18.27 -7.40 -1.25
CA HIS A 424 17.88 -8.52 -0.41
C HIS A 424 19.10 -9.09 0.29
N PHE A 425 19.01 -9.29 1.59
CA PHE A 425 20.00 -9.98 2.39
C PHE A 425 19.58 -11.44 2.58
N ASP A 426 20.44 -12.36 2.15
CA ASP A 426 20.29 -13.79 2.40
C ASP A 426 21.09 -14.20 3.66
N PRO A 427 20.42 -14.66 4.72
CA PRO A 427 21.08 -15.03 5.97
C PRO A 427 21.94 -16.30 5.86
N GLU A 428 21.69 -17.20 4.89
CA GLU A 428 22.46 -18.44 4.74
C GLU A 428 23.83 -18.16 4.11
N SER A 429 23.87 -17.34 3.07
CA SER A 429 25.12 -16.97 2.39
C SER A 429 25.80 -15.74 2.99
N GLY A 430 25.06 -14.91 3.74
CA GLY A 430 25.52 -13.61 4.22
C GLY A 430 25.68 -12.57 3.11
N HIS A 431 25.14 -12.84 1.92
CA HIS A 431 25.30 -12.00 0.74
C HIS A 431 24.10 -11.09 0.49
N PHE A 432 24.38 -9.95 -0.13
CA PHE A 432 23.39 -9.01 -0.63
C PHE A 432 23.20 -9.15 -2.15
N THR A 433 21.95 -9.17 -2.57
CA THR A 433 21.54 -9.13 -3.97
C THR A 433 20.79 -7.84 -4.25
N SER A 434 21.35 -6.98 -5.11
CA SER A 434 20.68 -5.75 -5.54
C SER A 434 19.79 -6.01 -6.76
N TYR A 435 18.59 -5.42 -6.75
CA TYR A 435 17.58 -5.62 -7.79
C TYR A 435 17.32 -4.36 -8.60
N LYS A 436 16.93 -4.56 -9.86
CA LYS A 436 16.37 -3.49 -10.69
C LYS A 436 14.97 -3.15 -10.19
N ASN A 437 14.81 -1.96 -9.62
CA ASN A 437 13.52 -1.46 -9.10
C ASN A 437 12.78 -0.53 -10.10
N GLY A 438 13.42 -0.12 -11.20
CA GLY A 438 12.81 0.78 -12.19
C GLY A 438 12.55 2.21 -11.70
N LEU A 439 12.96 2.55 -10.48
CA LEU A 439 12.80 3.88 -9.88
C LEU A 439 13.90 4.82 -10.38
N GLU A 440 13.52 6.05 -10.73
CA GLU A 440 14.47 7.10 -11.12
C GLU A 440 15.25 7.66 -9.92
N THR A 441 16.44 8.21 -10.15
CA THR A 441 17.27 8.89 -9.15
C THR A 441 16.51 10.03 -8.45
N GLY A 442 16.56 10.11 -7.11
CA GLY A 442 15.92 11.17 -6.31
C GLY A 442 14.68 10.76 -5.50
N ARG A 443 14.34 9.46 -5.46
CA ARG A 443 13.21 8.89 -4.70
C ARG A 443 13.73 8.08 -3.50
N PHE A 444 13.28 8.30 -2.27
CA PHE A 444 13.67 7.44 -1.15
C PHE A 444 12.70 6.28 -1.03
N ILE A 445 13.18 5.04 -0.86
CA ILE A 445 12.32 3.92 -0.43
C ILE A 445 12.18 4.06 1.08
N ASN A 446 11.11 4.72 1.52
CA ASN A 446 10.85 4.99 2.93
C ASN A 446 10.29 3.76 3.66
N GLN A 447 9.59 2.89 2.92
CA GLN A 447 8.97 1.69 3.44
C GLN A 447 8.90 0.59 2.37
N ILE A 448 9.04 -0.66 2.82
CA ILE A 448 8.87 -1.85 2.00
C ILE A 448 7.88 -2.78 2.70
N TYR A 449 6.86 -3.23 1.97
CA TYR A 449 5.94 -4.26 2.41
C TYR A 449 5.89 -5.39 1.37
N GLU A 450 6.20 -6.62 1.78
CA GLU A 450 6.03 -7.82 0.95
C GLU A 450 4.65 -8.41 1.18
N ASP A 451 3.82 -8.45 0.14
CA ASP A 451 2.50 -9.07 0.19
C ASP A 451 2.59 -10.61 0.24
N PRO A 452 1.50 -11.32 0.60
CA PRO A 452 1.51 -12.78 0.69
C PRO A 452 1.84 -13.51 -0.63
N GLU A 453 1.67 -12.84 -1.78
CA GLU A 453 2.01 -13.39 -3.10
C GLU A 453 3.50 -13.20 -3.43
N GLY A 454 4.23 -12.43 -2.62
CA GLY A 454 5.63 -12.06 -2.80
C GLY A 454 5.84 -10.82 -3.67
N GLY A 455 4.78 -10.07 -3.97
CA GLY A 455 4.87 -8.75 -4.57
C GLY A 455 5.36 -7.71 -3.57
N LEU A 456 6.11 -6.73 -4.03
CA LEU A 456 6.68 -5.69 -3.16
C LEU A 456 5.96 -4.37 -3.36
N TRP A 457 5.36 -3.89 -2.28
CA TRP A 457 4.85 -2.54 -2.17
C TRP A 457 5.96 -1.62 -1.67
N LEU A 458 6.26 -0.59 -2.46
CA LEU A 458 7.29 0.39 -2.14
C LEU A 458 6.64 1.74 -1.90
N GLY A 459 6.82 2.24 -0.67
CA GLY A 459 6.45 3.58 -0.30
C GLY A 459 7.61 4.51 -0.61
N THR A 460 7.41 5.46 -1.53
CA THR A 460 8.43 6.46 -1.83
C THR A 460 8.04 7.84 -1.36
N GLY A 461 9.01 8.63 -0.96
CA GLY A 461 8.79 10.00 -0.51
C GLY A 461 10.10 10.74 -0.35
N TRP A 462 10.06 11.85 0.38
CA TRP A 462 11.23 12.58 0.86
C TRP A 462 11.82 11.90 2.10
N ASP A 463 13.10 12.17 2.41
CA ASP A 463 13.74 11.72 3.65
C ASP A 463 12.90 12.18 4.87
N LYS A 464 12.89 11.38 5.93
CA LYS A 464 12.22 11.69 7.22
C LYS A 464 12.78 12.97 7.89
N GLY A 465 13.83 13.59 7.33
CA GLY A 465 14.44 14.86 7.75
C GLY A 465 14.02 16.09 6.92
N ASP A 466 13.97 17.26 7.57
CA ASP A 466 13.43 18.52 7.03
C ASP A 466 14.27 19.18 5.91
N TYR A 467 14.31 18.59 4.72
CA TYR A 467 14.79 19.29 3.53
C TYR A 467 13.61 19.63 2.63
N TRP A 468 13.21 20.90 2.70
CA TRP A 468 12.22 21.48 1.81
C TRP A 468 12.87 21.86 0.48
N ASP A 469 12.23 21.43 -0.59
CA ASP A 469 12.29 22.02 -1.93
C ASP A 469 13.45 21.56 -2.84
N ILE A 470 13.23 20.45 -3.56
CA ILE A 470 13.88 20.21 -4.86
C ILE A 470 12.88 19.49 -5.78
N GLY A 471 12.37 20.20 -6.78
CA GLY A 471 11.46 19.64 -7.77
C GLY A 471 12.05 18.49 -8.60
N VAL A 472 11.15 17.86 -9.36
CA VAL A 472 11.32 16.83 -10.41
C VAL A 472 11.63 15.39 -9.97
N GLY A 473 10.67 14.74 -9.29
CA GLY A 473 10.58 13.28 -9.19
C GLY A 473 9.19 12.82 -8.76
N THR A 474 8.60 11.80 -9.39
CA THR A 474 7.30 11.24 -9.00
C THR A 474 7.44 10.49 -7.66
N TYR A 475 6.76 10.93 -6.61
CA TYR A 475 6.66 10.22 -5.32
C TYR A 475 5.29 9.56 -5.23
N GLY A 476 5.23 8.40 -4.58
CA GLY A 476 3.97 7.71 -4.36
C GLY A 476 4.16 6.24 -4.03
N LEU A 477 3.07 5.52 -4.28
CA LEU A 477 2.94 4.11 -4.00
C LEU A 477 3.24 3.30 -5.24
N TYR A 478 4.18 2.37 -5.13
CA TYR A 478 4.55 1.48 -6.22
C TYR A 478 4.34 0.03 -5.81
N HIS A 479 4.02 -0.82 -6.79
CA HIS A 479 3.97 -2.27 -6.60
C HIS A 479 4.79 -2.96 -7.68
N LEU A 480 5.63 -3.90 -7.25
CA LEU A 480 6.46 -4.72 -8.12
C LEU A 480 5.87 -6.14 -8.14
N GLN A 481 5.30 -6.53 -9.28
CA GLN A 481 4.77 -7.88 -9.53
C GLN A 481 5.81 -8.72 -10.28
N GLU A 482 5.94 -10.01 -9.94
CA GLU A 482 6.84 -11.01 -10.57
C GLU A 482 8.33 -10.94 -10.12
N PRO A 483 9.22 -11.91 -10.47
CA PRO A 483 10.54 -12.00 -9.84
C PRO A 483 11.41 -10.81 -10.25
N LEU A 484 11.82 -10.05 -9.25
CA LEU A 484 12.81 -8.98 -9.39
C LEU A 484 14.05 -9.53 -10.10
N LEU A 485 14.48 -8.82 -11.15
CA LEU A 485 15.72 -9.16 -11.87
C LEU A 485 16.91 -8.55 -11.15
N GLU A 486 17.95 -9.37 -10.97
CA GLU A 486 19.20 -8.95 -10.36
C GLU A 486 19.90 -7.88 -11.21
N GLU A 487 20.66 -7.00 -10.56
CA GLU A 487 21.50 -6.05 -11.29
C GLU A 487 22.44 -6.76 -12.26
N GLY A 488 22.48 -6.26 -13.51
CA GLY A 488 23.27 -6.88 -14.59
C GLY A 488 22.51 -7.88 -15.46
N GLN A 489 21.34 -8.38 -15.03
CA GLN A 489 20.48 -9.23 -15.88
C GLN A 489 19.67 -8.37 -16.87
N ALA A 490 19.45 -8.85 -18.10
CA ALA A 490 18.66 -8.15 -19.10
C ALA A 490 17.16 -8.47 -18.92
N GLY A 491 16.33 -7.44 -18.73
CA GLY A 491 14.87 -7.56 -18.62
C GLY A 491 14.24 -6.31 -18.02
N ARG A 492 12.90 -6.27 -17.98
CA ARG A 492 12.10 -5.14 -17.49
C ARG A 492 11.48 -5.51 -16.14
N ALA A 493 11.58 -4.62 -15.16
CA ALA A 493 10.80 -4.73 -13.93
C ALA A 493 9.35 -4.28 -14.23
N ASN A 494 8.37 -5.08 -13.81
CA ASN A 494 6.96 -4.71 -13.88
C ASN A 494 6.63 -3.86 -12.65
N LEU A 495 6.70 -2.54 -12.84
CA LEU A 495 6.45 -1.54 -11.80
C LEU A 495 5.11 -0.86 -12.08
N ASP A 496 4.13 -1.14 -11.23
CA ASP A 496 2.84 -0.45 -11.21
C ASP A 496 2.95 0.77 -10.30
N TYR A 497 2.42 1.92 -10.73
CA TYR A 497 2.34 3.15 -9.94
C TYR A 497 0.88 3.47 -9.63
N TYR A 498 0.57 3.68 -8.35
CA TYR A 498 -0.76 4.05 -7.88
C TYR A 498 -0.81 5.51 -7.53
N ASN A 499 -1.67 6.25 -8.24
CA ASN A 499 -1.91 7.65 -7.95
C ASN A 499 -2.89 7.79 -6.77
N LEU A 500 -2.39 8.29 -5.64
CA LEU A 500 -3.18 8.55 -4.44
C LEU A 500 -3.93 9.91 -4.48
N GLN A 501 -4.17 10.49 -5.67
CA GLN A 501 -5.07 11.64 -5.88
C GLN A 501 -6.11 11.35 -6.97
N PRO A 502 -7.42 11.41 -6.67
CA PRO A 502 -8.45 11.47 -7.70
C PRO A 502 -8.51 12.88 -8.32
N GLY A 503 -8.45 12.98 -9.65
CA GLY A 503 -8.63 14.24 -10.39
C GLY A 503 -7.39 14.71 -11.16
N ASN A 504 -7.62 15.52 -12.21
CA ASN A 504 -6.66 15.98 -13.22
C ASN A 504 -5.51 16.89 -12.72
N SER A 505 -5.16 16.79 -11.44
CA SER A 505 -4.04 17.44 -10.77
C SER A 505 -2.73 16.80 -11.21
N THR A 506 -2.12 17.33 -12.27
CA THR A 506 -0.80 16.88 -12.78
C THR A 506 0.38 17.32 -11.88
N ARG A 507 0.15 17.69 -10.61
CA ARG A 507 1.16 18.36 -9.76
C ARG A 507 1.26 17.92 -8.29
N GLY A 508 0.58 16.88 -7.83
CA GLY A 508 0.64 16.45 -6.42
C GLY A 508 1.36 15.12 -6.20
N ASN A 509 2.69 15.10 -6.14
CA ASN A 509 3.41 13.90 -5.66
C ASN A 509 3.20 13.75 -4.15
N ILE A 510 2.58 12.66 -3.70
CA ILE A 510 2.33 12.40 -2.28
C ILE A 510 3.35 11.38 -1.79
N GLY A 511 4.15 11.76 -0.80
CA GLY A 511 5.04 10.83 -0.13
C GLY A 511 4.28 9.77 0.67
N VAL A 512 4.75 8.53 0.61
CA VAL A 512 4.29 7.43 1.45
C VAL A 512 5.27 7.25 2.61
N ASN A 513 4.75 7.34 3.83
CA ASN A 513 5.54 7.28 5.07
C ASN A 513 5.57 5.88 5.68
N PHE A 514 4.46 5.14 5.58
CA PHE A 514 4.37 3.74 5.98
C PHE A 514 3.39 2.95 5.10
N ILE A 515 3.56 1.64 5.09
CA ILE A 515 2.76 0.62 4.44
C ILE A 515 2.83 -0.58 5.39
N GLU A 516 1.70 -0.91 6.01
CA GLU A 516 1.62 -1.97 7.01
C GLU A 516 0.33 -2.78 6.81
N ALA A 517 0.39 -4.09 7.02
CA ALA A 517 -0.81 -4.91 7.05
C ALA A 517 -1.32 -5.05 8.49
N ASP A 518 -2.64 -4.95 8.66
CA ASP A 518 -3.27 -5.35 9.90
C ASP A 518 -3.41 -6.88 10.00
N GLY A 519 -3.81 -7.37 11.18
CA GLY A 519 -3.98 -8.78 11.49
C GLY A 519 -5.04 -9.51 10.66
N VAL A 520 -5.81 -8.81 9.84
CA VAL A 520 -6.78 -9.40 8.90
C VAL A 520 -6.39 -9.25 7.43
N GLY A 521 -5.21 -8.69 7.17
CA GLY A 521 -4.61 -8.58 5.85
C GLY A 521 -5.00 -7.34 5.06
N SER A 522 -5.70 -6.37 5.66
CA SER A 522 -5.86 -5.06 5.02
C SER A 522 -4.55 -4.29 5.12
N VAL A 523 -4.15 -3.67 4.02
CA VAL A 523 -2.93 -2.87 3.90
C VAL A 523 -3.26 -1.41 4.13
N TRP A 524 -2.62 -0.81 5.12
CA TRP A 524 -2.74 0.58 5.53
C TRP A 524 -1.55 1.38 5.01
N ILE A 525 -1.83 2.49 4.33
CA ILE A 525 -0.84 3.35 3.68
C ILE A 525 -0.98 4.76 4.25
N GLY A 526 0.02 5.18 5.03
CA GLY A 526 0.10 6.51 5.61
C GLY A 526 0.84 7.45 4.68
N THR A 527 0.26 8.62 4.42
CA THR A 527 0.85 9.62 3.51
C THR A 527 1.33 10.88 4.22
N THR A 528 2.20 11.65 3.57
CA THR A 528 2.75 12.89 4.14
C THR A 528 1.75 14.03 4.21
N MET A 529 0.74 14.08 3.32
CA MET A 529 -0.15 15.25 3.22
C MET A 529 -1.59 14.92 2.82
N ASN A 530 -1.93 13.66 2.62
CA ASN A 530 -3.25 13.26 2.11
C ASN A 530 -3.92 12.20 2.98
N GLY A 531 -3.63 12.18 4.28
CA GLY A 531 -4.27 11.30 5.23
C GLY A 531 -3.86 9.84 5.05
N LEU A 532 -4.82 8.95 5.30
CA LEU A 532 -4.62 7.52 5.43
C LEU A 532 -5.43 6.77 4.38
N TYR A 533 -4.79 5.80 3.72
CA TYR A 533 -5.46 4.90 2.78
C TYR A 533 -5.50 3.50 3.37
N GLN A 534 -6.58 2.79 3.10
CA GLN A 534 -6.72 1.38 3.41
C GLN A 534 -7.10 0.64 2.12
N TYR A 535 -6.36 -0.43 1.84
CA TYR A 535 -6.57 -1.34 0.74
C TYR A 535 -6.82 -2.73 1.29
N ASP A 536 -7.94 -3.35 0.95
CA ASP A 536 -8.18 -4.75 1.28
C ASP A 536 -7.99 -5.61 0.02
N PRO A 537 -6.92 -6.45 -0.03
CA PRO A 537 -6.69 -7.34 -1.16
C PRO A 537 -7.83 -8.36 -1.35
N ASN A 538 -8.63 -8.63 -0.31
CA ASN A 538 -9.78 -9.52 -0.39
C ASN A 538 -11.01 -8.87 -1.06
N PHE A 539 -10.97 -7.65 -1.58
CA PHE A 539 -12.15 -7.04 -2.20
C PHE A 539 -11.90 -6.39 -3.56
N ASN A 540 -10.74 -6.66 -4.18
CA ASN A 540 -10.34 -6.06 -5.46
C ASN A 540 -10.53 -7.00 -6.67
N TRP A 541 -11.62 -7.76 -6.71
CA TRP A 541 -11.93 -8.69 -7.82
C TRP A 541 -12.62 -8.03 -9.01
N PHE A 542 -13.13 -6.82 -8.83
CA PHE A 542 -13.95 -6.11 -9.83
C PHE A 542 -13.14 -5.03 -10.53
N SER A 543 -13.03 -5.14 -11.85
CA SER A 543 -12.42 -4.12 -12.71
C SER A 543 -13.50 -3.26 -13.32
N HIS A 544 -13.61 -2.02 -12.83
CA HIS A 544 -14.48 -1.02 -13.43
C HIS A 544 -13.89 -0.51 -14.76
N LYS A 545 -14.73 -0.33 -15.77
CA LYS A 545 -14.35 0.21 -17.08
C LYS A 545 -15.34 1.31 -17.46
N PRO A 546 -14.97 2.60 -17.28
CA PRO A 546 -15.81 3.68 -17.76
C PRO A 546 -15.89 3.63 -19.29
N ILE A 547 -17.08 3.80 -19.84
CA ILE A 547 -17.26 3.91 -21.28
C ILE A 547 -17.01 5.37 -21.66
N LEU A 548 -15.79 5.64 -22.13
CA LEU A 548 -15.37 6.99 -22.52
C LEU A 548 -15.68 7.24 -23.99
N ASN A 549 -16.54 8.24 -24.26
CA ASN A 549 -16.74 8.79 -25.60
C ASN A 549 -16.28 10.26 -25.63
N PRO A 550 -15.21 10.62 -26.37
CA PRO A 550 -14.71 12.00 -26.42
C PRO A 550 -15.72 13.04 -26.91
N SER A 551 -16.79 12.61 -27.59
CA SER A 551 -17.83 13.49 -28.12
C SER A 551 -18.99 13.72 -27.16
N ILE A 552 -19.02 13.03 -26.01
CA ILE A 552 -20.11 13.07 -25.04
C ILE A 552 -19.52 13.30 -23.65
N THR A 553 -20.04 14.28 -22.92
CA THR A 553 -19.55 14.63 -21.56
C THR A 553 -20.30 13.91 -20.44
N ASP A 554 -21.43 13.29 -20.75
CA ASP A 554 -22.28 12.60 -19.80
C ASP A 554 -21.89 11.12 -19.66
N ASN A 555 -22.10 10.57 -18.47
CA ASN A 555 -21.82 9.16 -18.17
C ASN A 555 -22.61 8.22 -19.09
N ILE A 556 -21.94 7.18 -19.59
CA ILE A 556 -22.55 6.22 -20.51
C ILE A 556 -22.85 4.94 -19.73
N GLN A 557 -24.13 4.66 -19.51
CA GLN A 557 -24.57 3.46 -18.80
C GLN A 557 -24.73 2.28 -19.76
N ALA A 558 -23.98 1.20 -19.51
CA ALA A 558 -24.15 -0.05 -20.22
C ALA A 558 -25.43 -0.78 -19.75
N PHE A 559 -26.23 -1.28 -20.69
CA PHE A 559 -27.48 -1.97 -20.39
C PHE A 559 -27.46 -3.44 -20.79
N CYS A 560 -27.04 -3.73 -22.04
CA CYS A 560 -26.96 -5.07 -22.59
C CYS A 560 -25.65 -5.29 -23.34
N TYR A 561 -25.26 -6.56 -23.48
CA TYR A 561 -23.93 -6.96 -23.93
C TYR A 561 -24.01 -8.11 -24.94
N VAL A 562 -23.09 -8.13 -25.90
CA VAL A 562 -22.86 -9.32 -26.74
C VAL A 562 -21.41 -9.41 -27.19
N GLU A 563 -20.87 -10.63 -27.23
CA GLU A 563 -19.52 -10.92 -27.72
C GLU A 563 -19.56 -11.55 -29.11
N ASP A 564 -19.01 -10.85 -30.11
CA ASP A 564 -18.96 -11.36 -31.48
C ASP A 564 -18.06 -12.60 -31.64
N ALA A 565 -18.15 -13.28 -32.78
CA ALA A 565 -17.38 -14.50 -33.07
C ALA A 565 -15.85 -14.31 -33.02
N HIS A 566 -15.35 -13.06 -33.07
CA HIS A 566 -13.94 -12.71 -33.03
C HIS A 566 -13.49 -12.19 -31.65
N GLY A 567 -14.35 -12.23 -30.63
CA GLY A 567 -14.07 -11.76 -29.27
C GLY A 567 -14.24 -10.25 -29.09
N GLY A 568 -14.86 -9.56 -30.05
CA GLY A 568 -15.23 -8.16 -29.91
C GLY A 568 -16.44 -7.98 -28.99
N LEU A 569 -16.33 -7.09 -28.01
CA LEU A 569 -17.40 -6.76 -27.08
C LEU A 569 -18.24 -5.58 -27.59
N TRP A 570 -19.55 -5.76 -27.61
CA TRP A 570 -20.53 -4.77 -28.03
C TRP A 570 -21.48 -4.45 -26.87
N ILE A 571 -21.75 -3.16 -26.67
CA ILE A 571 -22.51 -2.66 -25.52
C ILE A 571 -23.64 -1.77 -26.00
N GLY A 572 -24.87 -2.16 -25.68
CA GLY A 572 -26.06 -1.33 -25.83
C GLY A 572 -26.27 -0.44 -24.60
N THR A 573 -26.79 0.77 -24.81
CA THR A 573 -26.99 1.78 -23.76
C THR A 573 -28.42 2.31 -23.77
N GLN A 574 -28.89 2.82 -22.63
CA GLN A 574 -30.19 3.49 -22.50
C GLN A 574 -30.06 5.00 -22.80
N GLY A 575 -29.65 5.38 -24.01
CA GLY A 575 -29.71 6.77 -24.46
C GLY A 575 -28.58 7.25 -25.37
N GLN A 576 -27.51 6.46 -25.55
CA GLN A 576 -26.37 6.83 -26.39
C GLN A 576 -26.12 5.84 -27.55
N GLY A 577 -26.99 4.85 -27.70
CA GLY A 577 -26.96 3.83 -28.74
C GLY A 577 -25.98 2.69 -28.46
N LEU A 578 -25.43 2.15 -29.53
CA LEU A 578 -24.58 0.95 -29.52
C LEU A 578 -23.11 1.32 -29.65
N PHE A 579 -22.26 0.70 -28.83
CA PHE A 579 -20.80 0.88 -28.86
C PHE A 579 -20.07 -0.43 -29.11
N LYS A 580 -18.96 -0.36 -29.85
CA LYS A 580 -17.95 -1.41 -29.94
C LYS A 580 -16.75 -1.06 -29.06
N ILE A 581 -16.44 -1.90 -28.08
CA ILE A 581 -15.26 -1.72 -27.25
C ILE A 581 -14.01 -2.11 -28.04
N GLN A 582 -13.02 -1.21 -28.06
CA GLN A 582 -11.73 -1.43 -28.69
C GLN A 582 -10.79 -2.18 -27.75
N PRO A 583 -9.73 -2.84 -28.26
CA PRO A 583 -8.75 -3.53 -27.42
C PRO A 583 -8.03 -2.62 -26.40
N ASP A 584 -7.97 -1.31 -26.65
CA ASP A 584 -7.42 -0.31 -25.72
C ASP A 584 -8.43 0.16 -24.65
N GLY A 585 -9.65 -0.38 -24.64
CA GLY A 585 -10.72 -0.04 -23.71
C GLY A 585 -11.60 1.14 -24.16
N THR A 586 -11.27 1.84 -25.25
CA THR A 586 -12.10 2.94 -25.75
C THR A 586 -13.38 2.43 -26.41
N ALA A 587 -14.47 3.17 -26.27
CA ALA A 587 -15.74 2.82 -26.88
C ALA A 587 -15.95 3.60 -28.18
N ARG A 588 -16.21 2.89 -29.29
CA ARG A 588 -16.54 3.52 -30.58
C ARG A 588 -18.05 3.39 -30.85
N PRO A 589 -18.78 4.51 -31.02
CA PRO A 589 -20.20 4.45 -31.34
C PRO A 589 -20.42 3.84 -32.73
N VAL A 590 -21.48 3.05 -32.87
CA VAL A 590 -21.92 2.49 -34.14
C VAL A 590 -22.97 3.44 -34.76
N PRO A 591 -22.60 4.20 -35.80
CA PRO A 591 -23.49 5.23 -36.34
C PRO A 591 -24.74 4.62 -36.98
N GLY A 592 -25.87 5.31 -36.84
CA GLY A 592 -27.13 4.93 -37.48
C GLY A 592 -27.91 3.84 -36.77
N VAL A 593 -27.51 3.44 -35.55
CA VAL A 593 -28.31 2.64 -34.62
C VAL A 593 -29.09 3.59 -33.69
N GLY A 594 -30.29 3.20 -33.25
CA GLY A 594 -31.11 4.02 -32.33
C GLY A 594 -30.40 4.34 -31.00
N GLU A 595 -30.89 5.36 -30.28
CA GLU A 595 -30.27 5.85 -29.03
C GLU A 595 -30.52 4.93 -27.82
N GLU A 596 -31.63 4.21 -27.80
CA GLU A 596 -31.97 3.28 -26.71
C GLU A 596 -31.96 1.85 -27.23
N ILE A 597 -31.05 1.05 -26.68
CA ILE A 597 -30.86 -0.36 -27.02
C ILE A 597 -31.41 -1.20 -25.87
N ASN A 598 -32.38 -2.06 -26.16
CA ASN A 598 -33.00 -2.92 -25.15
C ASN A 598 -32.32 -4.27 -25.09
N ASP A 599 -31.98 -4.85 -26.24
CA ASP A 599 -31.36 -6.17 -26.27
C ASP A 599 -30.47 -6.39 -27.50
N LEU A 600 -29.53 -7.33 -27.38
CA LEU A 600 -28.53 -7.70 -28.37
C LEU A 600 -28.43 -9.23 -28.49
N LEU A 601 -28.62 -9.75 -29.70
CA LEU A 601 -28.54 -11.18 -29.97
C LEU A 601 -27.50 -11.51 -31.04
N LEU A 602 -26.59 -12.45 -30.78
CA LEU A 602 -25.67 -13.00 -31.79
C LEU A 602 -26.31 -14.22 -32.49
N ASP A 603 -26.51 -14.15 -33.80
CA ASP A 603 -27.04 -15.27 -34.56
C ASP A 603 -25.97 -16.32 -34.93
N ARG A 604 -26.42 -17.49 -35.40
CA ARG A 604 -25.54 -18.60 -35.81
C ARG A 604 -24.62 -18.27 -36.99
N LYS A 605 -24.92 -17.23 -37.76
CA LYS A 605 -24.09 -16.76 -38.88
C LYS A 605 -23.08 -15.69 -38.45
N GLY A 606 -23.13 -15.26 -37.18
CA GLY A 606 -22.24 -14.26 -36.61
C GLY A 606 -22.72 -12.81 -36.79
N HIS A 607 -23.97 -12.57 -37.19
CA HIS A 607 -24.53 -11.21 -37.17
C HIS A 607 -25.05 -10.86 -35.78
N ILE A 608 -24.97 -9.58 -35.45
CA ILE A 608 -25.57 -9.02 -34.25
C ILE A 608 -26.93 -8.43 -34.61
N TRP A 609 -27.95 -8.85 -33.89
CA TRP A 609 -29.31 -8.33 -33.95
C TRP A 609 -29.50 -7.35 -32.81
N VAL A 610 -29.98 -6.15 -33.14
CA VAL A 610 -30.14 -5.04 -32.20
C VAL A 610 -31.60 -4.68 -32.11
N ALA A 611 -32.16 -4.81 -30.91
CA ALA A 611 -33.50 -4.36 -30.56
C ALA A 611 -33.47 -2.94 -29.97
N THR A 612 -34.29 -2.03 -30.49
CA THR A 612 -34.35 -0.65 -30.01
C THR A 612 -35.71 -0.29 -29.40
N SER A 613 -35.74 0.74 -28.54
CA SER A 613 -36.99 1.25 -27.97
C SER A 613 -37.95 1.85 -29.00
N LYS A 614 -37.46 2.19 -30.20
CA LYS A 614 -38.29 2.66 -31.31
C LYS A 614 -38.90 1.51 -32.12
N GLY A 615 -38.76 0.27 -31.63
CA GLY A 615 -39.28 -0.91 -32.32
C GLY A 615 -38.49 -1.28 -33.57
N GLU A 616 -37.28 -0.76 -33.74
CA GLU A 616 -36.43 -1.16 -34.87
C GLU A 616 -35.71 -2.46 -34.52
N LEU A 617 -35.74 -3.41 -35.46
CA LEU A 617 -34.85 -4.57 -35.46
C LEU A 617 -33.77 -4.34 -36.50
N ILE A 618 -32.52 -4.20 -36.04
CA ILE A 618 -31.36 -3.87 -36.89
C ILE A 618 -30.42 -5.06 -36.92
N ARG A 619 -30.09 -5.53 -38.12
CA ARG A 619 -29.01 -6.50 -38.31
C ARG A 619 -27.71 -5.78 -38.56
N LEU A 620 -26.66 -6.15 -37.84
CA LEU A 620 -25.32 -5.60 -37.88
C LEU A 620 -24.31 -6.69 -38.22
N ASP A 621 -23.46 -6.44 -39.22
CA ASP A 621 -22.27 -7.24 -39.46
C ASP A 621 -21.12 -6.74 -38.56
N PRO A 622 -20.60 -7.56 -37.62
CA PRO A 622 -19.59 -7.12 -36.66
C PRO A 622 -18.22 -6.80 -37.29
N THR A 623 -17.95 -7.31 -38.50
CA THR A 623 -16.70 -7.11 -39.22
C THR A 623 -16.74 -5.81 -40.02
N SER A 624 -17.77 -5.64 -40.85
CA SER A 624 -17.91 -4.46 -41.71
C SER A 624 -18.57 -3.26 -41.01
N GLN A 625 -19.23 -3.50 -39.87
CA GLN A 625 -20.10 -2.56 -39.15
C GLN A 625 -21.26 -2.02 -40.01
N GLN A 626 -21.58 -2.71 -41.11
CA GLN A 626 -22.74 -2.36 -41.92
C GLN A 626 -24.03 -2.77 -41.20
N ILE A 627 -24.98 -1.83 -41.15
CA ILE A 627 -26.30 -2.04 -40.59
C ILE A 627 -27.35 -2.19 -41.70
N SER A 628 -28.29 -3.10 -41.49
CA SER A 628 -29.48 -3.26 -42.32
C SER A 628 -30.71 -3.31 -41.42
N ARG A 629 -31.60 -2.34 -41.58
CA ARG A 629 -32.90 -2.30 -40.89
C ARG A 629 -33.83 -3.32 -41.50
N VAL A 630 -34.52 -4.08 -40.65
CA VAL A 630 -35.60 -4.94 -41.12
C VAL A 630 -36.82 -4.09 -41.39
N SER A 631 -37.12 -3.89 -42.67
CA SER A 631 -38.43 -3.39 -43.12
C SER A 631 -39.27 -4.58 -43.53
N VAL A 632 -40.42 -4.80 -42.88
CA VAL A 632 -41.33 -5.89 -43.27
C VAL A 632 -42.14 -5.43 -44.48
N PRO A 633 -41.96 -6.01 -45.68
CA PRO A 633 -42.71 -5.57 -46.84
C PRO A 633 -44.20 -5.94 -46.66
N SER A 634 -45.09 -4.98 -46.88
CA SER A 634 -46.55 -5.13 -46.68
C SER A 634 -47.19 -6.26 -47.50
N GLN A 635 -46.54 -6.71 -48.58
CA GLN A 635 -47.03 -7.78 -49.47
C GLN A 635 -46.61 -9.20 -49.04
N SER A 636 -45.59 -9.33 -48.19
CA SER A 636 -45.06 -10.61 -47.70
C SER A 636 -45.26 -10.79 -46.19
N ASN A 637 -45.96 -9.85 -45.55
CA ASN A 637 -46.31 -9.95 -44.14
C ASN A 637 -47.63 -10.70 -43.96
N PRO A 638 -47.64 -11.88 -43.30
CA PRO A 638 -48.89 -12.56 -42.94
C PRO A 638 -49.76 -11.77 -41.95
N PHE A 639 -49.22 -10.71 -41.33
CA PHE A 639 -49.88 -9.86 -40.33
C PHE A 639 -50.01 -8.40 -40.82
N PRO A 640 -51.09 -8.03 -41.53
CA PRO A 640 -51.24 -6.72 -42.18
C PRO A 640 -51.27 -5.51 -41.22
N PHE A 641 -51.39 -5.74 -39.91
CA PHE A 641 -51.31 -4.72 -38.86
C PHE A 641 -49.87 -4.40 -38.41
N ILE A 642 -48.85 -5.13 -38.87
CA ILE A 642 -47.43 -4.88 -38.55
C ILE A 642 -46.72 -4.39 -39.83
N GLN A 643 -46.91 -3.14 -40.23
CA GLN A 643 -46.16 -2.62 -41.39
C GLN A 643 -44.66 -2.42 -41.07
N SER A 644 -44.35 -2.31 -39.77
CA SER A 644 -43.03 -2.23 -39.18
C SER A 644 -43.20 -2.50 -37.68
N LEU A 645 -42.22 -3.09 -37.00
CA LEU A 645 -42.22 -3.14 -35.52
C LEU A 645 -42.14 -1.74 -34.89
N SER A 646 -41.92 -0.69 -35.69
CA SER A 646 -41.76 0.71 -35.25
C SER A 646 -42.97 1.33 -34.54
N ASP A 647 -44.11 0.63 -34.48
CA ASP A 647 -45.28 1.06 -33.70
C ASP A 647 -45.23 0.57 -32.24
N GLY A 648 -44.17 -0.15 -31.84
CA GLY A 648 -43.99 -0.69 -30.49
C GLY A 648 -42.55 -0.67 -29.98
N VAL A 649 -42.34 -1.19 -28.78
CA VAL A 649 -41.03 -1.36 -28.14
C VAL A 649 -40.65 -2.83 -28.23
N VAL A 650 -39.43 -3.17 -28.65
CA VAL A 650 -38.89 -4.54 -28.55
C VAL A 650 -38.14 -4.67 -27.23
N PHE A 651 -38.49 -5.64 -26.40
CA PHE A 651 -37.95 -5.82 -25.06
C PHE A 651 -36.84 -6.87 -25.00
N ASP A 652 -37.00 -7.98 -25.73
CA ASP A 652 -36.12 -9.16 -25.60
C ASP A 652 -36.07 -10.00 -26.89
N LEU A 653 -34.93 -10.63 -27.16
CA LEU A 653 -34.65 -11.48 -28.32
C LEU A 653 -34.12 -12.85 -27.87
N GLU A 654 -34.94 -13.89 -28.00
CA GLU A 654 -34.60 -15.24 -27.51
C GLU A 654 -34.36 -16.23 -28.65
N PRO A 655 -33.22 -16.94 -28.72
CA PRO A 655 -32.97 -17.96 -29.74
C PRO A 655 -34.03 -19.06 -29.77
N ALA A 656 -34.47 -19.41 -30.98
CA ALA A 656 -35.39 -20.51 -31.22
C ALA A 656 -34.69 -21.66 -31.98
N SER A 657 -35.48 -22.66 -32.40
CA SER A 657 -35.02 -23.76 -33.25
C SER A 657 -34.60 -23.27 -34.64
N ASP A 658 -33.72 -24.04 -35.30
CA ASP A 658 -33.30 -23.83 -36.70
C ASP A 658 -32.71 -22.45 -37.07
N GLY A 659 -32.26 -21.69 -36.07
CA GLY A 659 -31.64 -20.38 -36.27
C GLY A 659 -32.64 -19.24 -36.41
N GLN A 660 -33.92 -19.48 -36.12
CA GLN A 660 -34.91 -18.44 -35.85
C GLN A 660 -34.73 -17.87 -34.44
N PHE A 661 -35.42 -16.78 -34.13
CA PHE A 661 -35.51 -16.26 -32.76
C PHE A 661 -36.86 -15.61 -32.48
N PHE A 662 -37.27 -15.64 -31.22
CA PHE A 662 -38.44 -14.93 -30.74
C PHE A 662 -38.12 -13.45 -30.52
N VAL A 663 -39.10 -12.60 -30.78
CA VAL A 663 -39.04 -11.15 -30.57
C VAL A 663 -40.19 -10.79 -29.64
N ALA A 664 -39.87 -10.45 -28.40
CA ALA A 664 -40.84 -9.91 -27.45
C ALA A 664 -41.00 -8.41 -27.68
N SER A 665 -42.24 -7.95 -27.84
CA SER A 665 -42.52 -6.53 -28.04
C SER A 665 -43.81 -6.08 -27.36
N SER A 666 -44.04 -4.77 -27.31
CA SER A 666 -45.31 -4.20 -26.84
C SER A 666 -46.51 -4.55 -27.71
N LEU A 667 -46.29 -5.09 -28.91
CA LEU A 667 -47.33 -5.59 -29.81
C LEU A 667 -47.62 -7.08 -29.58
N GLY A 668 -46.75 -7.80 -28.87
CA GLY A 668 -46.82 -9.24 -28.66
C GLY A 668 -45.49 -9.93 -28.94
N ILE A 669 -45.52 -11.26 -29.01
CA ILE A 669 -44.34 -12.09 -29.25
C ILE A 669 -44.39 -12.63 -30.67
N PHE A 670 -43.27 -12.59 -31.38
CA PHE A 670 -43.18 -13.01 -32.78
C PHE A 670 -42.02 -13.97 -33.00
N LEU A 671 -42.18 -14.93 -33.92
CA LEU A 671 -41.06 -15.76 -34.38
C LEU A 671 -40.49 -15.17 -35.67
N PHE A 672 -39.22 -14.77 -35.64
CA PHE A 672 -38.54 -14.13 -36.75
C PHE A 672 -37.53 -15.07 -37.40
N ASP A 673 -37.58 -15.16 -38.74
CA ASP A 673 -36.60 -15.87 -39.53
C ASP A 673 -35.57 -14.88 -40.13
N PRO A 674 -34.31 -14.90 -39.65
CA PRO A 674 -33.27 -14.01 -40.14
C PRO A 674 -32.81 -14.30 -41.56
N GLN A 675 -33.10 -15.48 -42.12
CA GLN A 675 -32.70 -15.82 -43.49
C GLN A 675 -33.59 -15.15 -44.52
N THR A 676 -34.90 -15.19 -44.26
CA THR A 676 -35.92 -14.59 -45.13
C THR A 676 -36.23 -13.14 -44.76
N SER A 677 -35.79 -12.68 -43.59
CA SER A 677 -36.18 -11.39 -43.00
C SER A 677 -37.70 -11.27 -42.83
N THR A 678 -38.36 -12.36 -42.41
CA THR A 678 -39.82 -12.39 -42.24
C THR A 678 -40.23 -12.87 -40.86
N PHE A 679 -41.38 -12.37 -40.40
CA PHE A 679 -42.07 -12.94 -39.25
C PHE A 679 -42.87 -14.14 -39.72
N THR A 680 -42.53 -15.31 -39.19
CA THR A 680 -43.13 -16.58 -39.60
C THR A 680 -44.37 -16.92 -38.80
N GLN A 681 -44.41 -16.51 -37.53
CA GLN A 681 -45.54 -16.72 -36.62
C GLN A 681 -45.71 -15.50 -35.71
N SER A 682 -46.95 -15.21 -35.33
CA SER A 682 -47.26 -14.25 -34.26
C SER A 682 -48.02 -14.96 -33.16
N TYR A 683 -47.65 -14.64 -31.94
CA TYR A 683 -48.33 -15.05 -30.72
C TYR A 683 -49.07 -13.82 -30.16
N PHE A 684 -49.83 -13.20 -31.07
CA PHE A 684 -50.66 -12.04 -30.80
C PHE A 684 -51.86 -12.51 -29.99
N ARG A 685 -52.01 -12.04 -28.74
CA ARG A 685 -53.18 -12.35 -27.89
C ARG A 685 -53.60 -13.82 -28.00
N LEU A 686 -52.93 -14.71 -27.25
CA LEU A 686 -53.26 -16.15 -27.18
C LEU A 686 -54.78 -16.37 -27.17
N SER A 687 -55.37 -16.67 -28.33
CA SER A 687 -56.82 -16.67 -28.47
C SER A 687 -57.36 -17.95 -27.84
N GLY A 688 -58.26 -17.79 -26.87
CA GLY A 688 -58.94 -18.90 -26.21
C GLY A 688 -58.43 -19.29 -24.81
N SER A 689 -57.47 -18.56 -24.23
CA SER A 689 -57.16 -18.66 -22.80
C SER A 689 -58.03 -17.68 -22.00
N PRO A 690 -58.49 -17.97 -20.76
CA PRO A 690 -59.28 -17.05 -19.92
C PRO A 690 -58.57 -15.72 -19.57
N VAL A 691 -57.39 -15.47 -20.13
CA VAL A 691 -56.55 -14.30 -19.97
C VAL A 691 -56.61 -13.44 -21.25
N ASP A 692 -57.80 -13.11 -21.75
CA ASP A 692 -57.98 -12.24 -22.94
C ASP A 692 -57.57 -10.76 -22.70
N ASN A 693 -57.12 -10.41 -21.49
CA ASN A 693 -56.68 -9.06 -21.08
C ASN A 693 -55.22 -9.07 -20.57
N TRP A 694 -54.24 -9.20 -21.46
CA TRP A 694 -52.83 -9.00 -21.11
C TRP A 694 -52.58 -7.49 -20.90
N ASP A 695 -52.84 -6.98 -19.70
CA ASP A 695 -52.49 -5.59 -19.34
C ASP A 695 -50.96 -5.40 -19.14
N GLY A 696 -50.19 -6.49 -19.16
CA GLY A 696 -48.74 -6.52 -18.97
C GLY A 696 -47.95 -6.59 -20.28
N LEU A 697 -46.75 -6.01 -20.28
CA LEU A 697 -45.79 -6.06 -21.38
C LEU A 697 -44.85 -7.25 -21.16
N PRO A 698 -44.52 -8.06 -22.19
CA PRO A 698 -43.52 -9.11 -22.04
C PRO A 698 -42.15 -8.47 -21.76
N SER A 699 -41.44 -8.98 -20.76
CA SER A 699 -40.11 -8.47 -20.36
C SER A 699 -38.98 -9.38 -20.80
N SER A 700 -39.16 -10.69 -20.65
CA SER A 700 -38.12 -11.68 -20.90
C SER A 700 -38.74 -13.01 -21.34
N LEU A 701 -38.02 -13.72 -22.20
CA LEU A 701 -38.39 -15.00 -22.79
C LEU A 701 -37.36 -16.07 -22.41
N SER A 702 -37.81 -17.31 -22.26
CA SER A 702 -36.90 -18.46 -22.21
C SER A 702 -37.48 -19.64 -22.97
N TRP A 703 -36.75 -20.10 -23.98
CA TRP A 703 -37.19 -21.18 -24.85
C TRP A 703 -36.76 -22.54 -24.31
N GLU A 704 -37.73 -23.43 -24.16
CA GLU A 704 -37.55 -24.85 -23.88
C GLU A 704 -37.97 -25.66 -25.13
N PRO A 705 -36.98 -26.03 -25.98
CA PRO A 705 -37.26 -26.82 -27.17
C PRO A 705 -37.90 -28.16 -26.84
N PRO A 706 -38.80 -28.67 -27.70
CA PRO A 706 -39.22 -28.07 -28.96
C PRO A 706 -40.47 -27.18 -28.88
N ASN A 707 -41.16 -27.14 -27.73
CA ASN A 707 -42.56 -26.72 -27.68
C ASN A 707 -42.93 -25.81 -26.50
N VAL A 708 -42.02 -25.40 -25.63
CA VAL A 708 -42.39 -24.64 -24.42
C VAL A 708 -41.69 -23.29 -24.43
N LEU A 709 -42.46 -22.20 -24.42
CA LEU A 709 -41.92 -20.85 -24.24
C LEU A 709 -42.38 -20.32 -22.89
N TRP A 710 -41.40 -19.96 -22.07
CA TRP A 710 -41.63 -19.23 -20.84
C TRP A 710 -41.62 -17.74 -21.12
N VAL A 711 -42.56 -17.02 -20.54
CA VAL A 711 -42.73 -15.58 -20.74
C VAL A 711 -42.90 -14.89 -19.40
N GLY A 712 -41.95 -14.02 -19.08
CA GLY A 712 -42.03 -13.08 -17.98
C GLY A 712 -42.79 -11.82 -18.40
N PHE A 713 -43.55 -11.25 -17.47
CA PHE A 713 -44.28 -10.01 -17.70
C PHE A 713 -43.98 -8.93 -16.66
N LEU A 714 -44.01 -7.69 -17.15
CA LEU A 714 -44.04 -6.49 -16.32
C LEU A 714 -45.42 -6.28 -15.68
N LYS A 715 -45.50 -5.26 -14.81
CA LYS A 715 -46.74 -4.78 -14.16
C LYS A 715 -47.44 -5.87 -13.34
N ASN A 716 -46.66 -6.68 -12.64
CA ASN A 716 -47.13 -7.75 -11.76
C ASN A 716 -47.92 -8.86 -12.45
N VAL A 717 -47.86 -9.03 -13.78
CA VAL A 717 -48.64 -10.09 -14.45
C VAL A 717 -48.11 -11.51 -14.15
N GLY A 718 -46.82 -11.64 -13.82
CA GLY A 718 -46.19 -12.90 -13.39
C GLY A 718 -45.45 -13.63 -14.51
N LEU A 719 -45.21 -14.92 -14.29
CA LEU A 719 -44.57 -15.84 -15.22
C LEU A 719 -45.62 -16.75 -15.88
N TYR A 720 -45.55 -16.93 -17.18
CA TYR A 720 -46.39 -17.88 -17.92
C TYR A 720 -45.55 -18.93 -18.62
N ARG A 721 -46.07 -20.15 -18.62
CA ARG A 721 -45.59 -21.26 -19.42
C ARG A 721 -46.54 -21.46 -20.58
N SER A 722 -46.06 -21.31 -21.82
CA SER A 722 -46.86 -21.50 -23.03
C SER A 722 -46.39 -22.74 -23.78
N GLU A 723 -47.23 -23.76 -23.89
CA GLU A 723 -46.94 -25.02 -24.60
C GLU A 723 -47.58 -25.03 -25.99
N PHE A 724 -46.76 -25.24 -27.02
CA PHE A 724 -47.18 -25.30 -28.42
C PHE A 724 -47.51 -26.75 -28.82
N ARG A 725 -48.72 -26.94 -29.34
CA ARG A 725 -49.17 -28.19 -29.95
C ARG A 725 -49.44 -27.98 -31.43
N TYR A 726 -48.75 -28.74 -32.26
CA TYR A 726 -48.85 -28.66 -33.71
C TYR A 726 -49.88 -29.70 -34.21
N GLU A 727 -51.02 -29.25 -34.72
CA GLU A 727 -52.05 -30.05 -35.37
C GLU A 727 -52.13 -29.69 -36.86
N GLY A 728 -51.29 -30.33 -37.68
CA GLY A 728 -51.15 -29.98 -39.10
C GLY A 728 -50.51 -28.59 -39.27
N ASP A 729 -51.17 -27.70 -40.01
CA ASP A 729 -50.73 -26.29 -40.18
C ASP A 729 -51.23 -25.36 -39.04
N GLN A 730 -52.00 -25.89 -38.08
CA GLN A 730 -52.49 -25.12 -36.93
C GLN A 730 -51.63 -25.34 -35.68
N VAL A 731 -51.36 -24.26 -34.96
CA VAL A 731 -50.65 -24.27 -33.66
C VAL A 731 -51.65 -23.91 -32.58
N GLN A 732 -51.92 -24.85 -31.67
CA GLN A 732 -52.66 -24.59 -30.44
C GLN A 732 -51.68 -24.25 -29.32
N ILE A 733 -52.01 -23.28 -28.48
CA ILE A 733 -51.14 -22.80 -27.41
C ILE A 733 -51.87 -22.93 -26.08
N ASP A 734 -51.35 -23.80 -25.22
CA ASP A 734 -51.82 -23.95 -23.85
C ASP A 734 -50.94 -23.10 -22.93
N ALA A 735 -51.45 -21.96 -22.46
CA ALA A 735 -50.71 -21.09 -21.55
C ALA A 735 -51.25 -21.15 -20.12
N GLU A 736 -50.36 -21.38 -19.16
CA GLU A 736 -50.64 -21.46 -17.74
C GLU A 736 -49.75 -20.48 -16.95
N ARG A 737 -50.32 -19.80 -15.94
CA ARG A 737 -49.54 -18.93 -15.05
C ARG A 737 -48.84 -19.78 -13.99
N VAL A 738 -47.58 -19.48 -13.73
CA VAL A 738 -46.76 -20.13 -12.71
C VAL A 738 -46.41 -19.10 -11.62
N GLY A 739 -46.94 -19.30 -10.41
CA GLY A 739 -46.71 -18.42 -9.26
C GLY A 739 -47.71 -17.26 -9.08
N GLU A 740 -47.42 -16.38 -8.11
CA GLU A 740 -48.20 -15.17 -7.78
C GLU A 740 -47.88 -13.97 -8.71
N TYR A 741 -48.71 -12.93 -8.63
CA TYR A 741 -48.56 -11.68 -9.39
C TYR A 741 -47.28 -10.93 -8.98
N CYS A 742 -46.23 -11.05 -9.79
CA CYS A 742 -44.98 -10.32 -9.62
C CYS A 742 -44.44 -9.86 -10.98
N THR A 743 -43.68 -8.76 -10.99
CA THR A 743 -42.94 -8.34 -12.18
C THR A 743 -41.73 -9.24 -12.33
N VAL A 744 -41.63 -9.90 -13.48
CA VAL A 744 -40.46 -10.70 -13.88
C VAL A 744 -39.56 -9.82 -14.73
N GLU A 745 -38.31 -9.63 -14.33
CA GLU A 745 -37.33 -8.80 -15.06
C GLU A 745 -36.51 -9.64 -16.04
N ASP A 746 -36.14 -10.86 -15.65
CA ASP A 746 -35.27 -11.73 -16.44
C ASP A 746 -35.60 -13.21 -16.21
N LEU A 747 -35.40 -14.03 -17.23
CA LEU A 747 -35.57 -15.48 -17.22
C LEU A 747 -34.27 -16.14 -17.65
N TYR A 748 -33.76 -17.03 -16.81
CA TYR A 748 -32.52 -17.74 -17.08
C TYR A 748 -32.71 -19.24 -16.94
N ARG A 749 -32.37 -19.98 -18.00
CA ARG A 749 -32.40 -21.44 -17.98
C ARG A 749 -31.01 -22.00 -17.74
N SER A 750 -30.84 -22.64 -16.58
CA SER A 750 -29.60 -23.30 -16.21
C SER A 750 -29.27 -24.50 -17.08
N ALA A 751 -27.99 -24.86 -17.11
CA ALA A 751 -27.50 -26.01 -17.89
C ALA A 751 -28.14 -27.35 -17.47
N ASP A 752 -28.62 -27.46 -16.23
CA ASP A 752 -29.35 -28.62 -15.72
C ASP A 752 -30.83 -28.65 -16.11
N GLY A 753 -31.31 -27.63 -16.84
CA GLY A 753 -32.68 -27.48 -17.32
C GLY A 753 -33.61 -26.73 -16.36
N THR A 754 -33.14 -26.36 -15.15
CA THR A 754 -33.89 -25.55 -14.19
C THR A 754 -34.12 -24.14 -14.74
N LEU A 755 -35.33 -23.62 -14.57
CA LEU A 755 -35.65 -22.25 -14.94
C LEU A 755 -35.61 -21.36 -13.70
N TRP A 756 -34.92 -20.25 -13.80
CA TRP A 756 -34.82 -19.22 -12.78
C TRP A 756 -35.49 -17.95 -13.28
N ALA A 757 -36.28 -17.31 -12.43
CA ALA A 757 -36.89 -16.03 -12.73
C ALA A 757 -36.44 -14.97 -11.73
N ALA A 758 -35.85 -13.89 -12.25
CA ALA A 758 -35.56 -12.68 -11.50
C ALA A 758 -36.84 -11.85 -11.41
N THR A 759 -37.23 -11.47 -10.19
CA THR A 759 -38.45 -10.71 -9.97
C THR A 759 -38.18 -9.52 -9.07
N LEU A 760 -39.10 -8.54 -9.08
CA LEU A 760 -39.05 -7.43 -8.12
C LEU A 760 -39.38 -7.84 -6.66
N SER A 761 -39.70 -9.11 -6.41
CA SER A 761 -40.04 -9.64 -5.09
C SER A 761 -39.06 -10.69 -4.56
N GLY A 762 -38.16 -11.21 -5.40
CA GLY A 762 -37.18 -12.23 -5.06
C GLY A 762 -36.71 -13.03 -6.27
N LEU A 763 -36.01 -14.13 -5.99
CA LEU A 763 -35.59 -15.11 -7.00
C LEU A 763 -36.52 -16.32 -6.95
N ALA A 764 -37.15 -16.67 -8.07
CA ALA A 764 -37.99 -17.85 -8.18
C ALA A 764 -37.23 -19.01 -8.86
N GLU A 765 -37.31 -20.20 -8.26
CA GLU A 765 -36.85 -21.46 -8.84
C GLU A 765 -38.04 -22.23 -9.40
N ILE A 766 -38.02 -22.51 -10.69
CA ILE A 766 -39.09 -23.24 -11.39
C ILE A 766 -38.55 -24.59 -11.86
N SER A 767 -39.27 -25.65 -11.51
CA SER A 767 -38.95 -27.01 -11.91
C SER A 767 -40.18 -27.67 -12.55
N GLY A 768 -40.08 -28.03 -13.83
CA GLY A 768 -41.20 -28.57 -14.57
C GLY A 768 -42.30 -27.52 -14.80
N ARG A 769 -43.43 -27.63 -14.08
CA ARG A 769 -44.59 -26.73 -14.22
C ARG A 769 -44.89 -25.91 -12.96
N GLU A 770 -44.11 -26.08 -11.90
CA GLU A 770 -44.41 -25.51 -10.59
C GLU A 770 -43.29 -24.61 -10.08
N LEU A 771 -43.67 -23.59 -9.31
CA LEU A 771 -42.75 -22.84 -8.46
C LEU A 771 -42.25 -23.78 -7.36
N LYS A 772 -40.97 -24.11 -7.39
CA LYS A 772 -40.34 -25.05 -6.46
C LYS A 772 -39.93 -24.35 -5.17
N ASP A 773 -39.20 -23.25 -5.31
CA ASP A 773 -38.69 -22.45 -4.19
C ASP A 773 -38.74 -20.95 -4.56
N PHE A 774 -38.83 -20.08 -3.55
CA PHE A 774 -38.78 -18.63 -3.72
C PHE A 774 -37.89 -18.02 -2.65
N TYR A 775 -36.86 -17.31 -3.08
CA TYR A 775 -35.83 -16.76 -2.21
C TYR A 775 -35.97 -15.24 -2.10
N THR A 776 -35.80 -14.74 -0.88
CA THR A 776 -35.92 -13.32 -0.52
C THR A 776 -34.68 -12.85 0.25
N TYR A 777 -34.66 -11.59 0.66
CA TYR A 777 -33.60 -11.05 1.52
C TYR A 777 -33.47 -11.77 2.87
N HIS A 778 -34.54 -12.43 3.33
CA HIS A 778 -34.51 -13.24 4.54
C HIS A 778 -33.71 -14.54 4.36
N ASP A 779 -33.64 -15.05 3.13
CA ASP A 779 -32.95 -16.29 2.79
C ASP A 779 -31.47 -16.06 2.44
N GLY A 780 -31.07 -14.78 2.30
CA GLY A 780 -29.69 -14.38 2.07
C GLY A 780 -29.48 -13.57 0.78
N LEU A 781 -30.52 -13.31 -0.01
CA LEU A 781 -30.42 -12.33 -1.10
C LEU A 781 -30.01 -10.95 -0.57
N LEU A 782 -29.26 -10.22 -1.38
CA LEU A 782 -28.88 -8.85 -1.02
C LEU A 782 -30.08 -7.89 -1.01
N HIS A 783 -31.03 -8.12 -1.93
CA HIS A 783 -32.26 -7.36 -2.08
C HIS A 783 -33.34 -8.23 -2.73
N ASN A 784 -34.61 -7.89 -2.50
CA ASN A 784 -35.73 -8.60 -3.15
C ASN A 784 -35.88 -8.23 -4.62
N GLU A 785 -35.51 -7.02 -5.02
CA GLU A 785 -35.52 -6.63 -6.43
C GLU A 785 -34.30 -7.24 -7.13
N VAL A 786 -34.54 -8.27 -7.94
CA VAL A 786 -33.55 -8.94 -8.79
C VAL A 786 -33.84 -8.56 -10.24
N TYR A 787 -32.82 -8.07 -10.96
CA TYR A 787 -32.99 -7.58 -12.33
C TYR A 787 -32.50 -8.54 -13.40
N SER A 788 -31.38 -9.22 -13.19
CA SER A 788 -30.82 -10.13 -14.19
C SER A 788 -30.06 -11.28 -13.55
N ILE A 789 -29.97 -12.39 -14.28
CA ILE A 789 -29.37 -13.66 -13.85
C ILE A 789 -28.34 -14.12 -14.89
N ALA A 790 -27.17 -14.55 -14.41
CA ALA A 790 -26.24 -15.33 -15.22
C ALA A 790 -25.62 -16.46 -14.41
N GLU A 791 -25.37 -17.61 -15.04
CA GLU A 791 -24.67 -18.74 -14.43
C GLU A 791 -23.17 -18.68 -14.77
N ASP A 792 -22.32 -18.94 -13.78
CA ASP A 792 -20.89 -19.17 -14.02
C ASP A 792 -20.62 -20.63 -14.42
N ASP A 793 -19.40 -20.92 -14.85
CA ASP A 793 -18.95 -22.25 -15.29
C ASP A 793 -18.89 -23.30 -14.15
N ARG A 794 -19.10 -22.90 -12.89
CA ARG A 794 -19.27 -23.80 -11.73
C ARG A 794 -20.73 -24.06 -11.37
N GLY A 795 -21.66 -23.40 -12.06
CA GLY A 795 -23.09 -23.49 -11.82
C GLY A 795 -23.60 -22.63 -10.66
N ASN A 796 -22.86 -21.59 -10.26
CA ASN A 796 -23.43 -20.57 -9.36
C ASN A 796 -24.16 -19.52 -10.18
N LEU A 797 -25.28 -19.04 -9.65
CA LEU A 797 -26.02 -17.94 -10.22
C LEU A 797 -25.52 -16.61 -9.67
N TRP A 798 -25.36 -15.64 -10.55
CA TRP A 798 -25.03 -14.27 -10.24
C TRP A 798 -26.23 -13.38 -10.55
N LEU A 799 -26.61 -12.57 -9.57
CA LEU A 799 -27.88 -11.86 -9.54
C LEU A 799 -27.62 -10.37 -9.35
N THR A 800 -28.13 -9.51 -10.23
CA THR A 800 -28.04 -8.04 -10.09
C THR A 800 -29.22 -7.48 -9.28
N SER A 801 -28.96 -6.45 -8.48
CA SER A 801 -29.96 -5.77 -7.65
C SER A 801 -29.63 -4.28 -7.48
N PRO A 802 -30.56 -3.43 -7.01
CA PRO A 802 -30.26 -2.03 -6.74
C PRO A 802 -29.15 -1.82 -5.69
N LYS A 803 -28.84 -2.85 -4.88
CA LYS A 803 -27.84 -2.77 -3.81
C LYS A 803 -26.49 -3.38 -4.19
N GLY A 804 -26.36 -4.03 -5.34
CA GLY A 804 -25.16 -4.76 -5.78
C GLY A 804 -25.48 -6.15 -6.30
N LEU A 805 -24.56 -7.11 -6.11
CA LEU A 805 -24.65 -8.48 -6.63
C LEU A 805 -24.94 -9.50 -5.53
N SER A 806 -25.65 -10.58 -5.89
CA SER A 806 -25.71 -11.80 -5.07
C SER A 806 -25.19 -12.99 -5.87
N ARG A 807 -24.26 -13.76 -5.30
CA ARG A 807 -23.89 -15.09 -5.80
C ARG A 807 -24.71 -16.13 -5.03
N PHE A 808 -25.41 -17.00 -5.75
CA PHE A 808 -26.20 -18.07 -5.18
C PHE A 808 -25.69 -19.41 -5.71
N ASN A 809 -25.44 -20.36 -4.81
CA ASN A 809 -25.09 -21.72 -5.21
C ASN A 809 -26.35 -22.60 -5.12
N PRO A 810 -26.92 -23.04 -6.26
CA PRO A 810 -28.16 -23.83 -6.26
C PRO A 810 -28.04 -25.18 -5.56
N LYS A 811 -26.83 -25.75 -5.44
CA LYS A 811 -26.58 -27.06 -4.82
C LYS A 811 -26.49 -26.98 -3.31
N THR A 812 -25.80 -25.96 -2.76
CA THR A 812 -25.67 -25.76 -1.30
C THR A 812 -26.78 -24.90 -0.72
N ARG A 813 -27.54 -24.20 -1.57
CA ARG A 813 -28.55 -23.19 -1.20
C ARG A 813 -27.97 -22.00 -0.42
N GLU A 814 -26.68 -21.73 -0.60
CA GLU A 814 -26.00 -20.63 0.09
C GLU A 814 -25.97 -19.37 -0.79
N PHE A 815 -26.28 -18.23 -0.17
CA PHE A 815 -26.12 -16.91 -0.76
C PHE A 815 -24.86 -16.22 -0.25
N GLN A 816 -24.23 -15.47 -1.14
CA GLN A 816 -23.19 -14.52 -0.85
C GLN A 816 -23.52 -13.18 -1.49
N SER A 817 -23.72 -12.16 -0.64
CA SER A 817 -24.05 -10.81 -1.09
C SER A 817 -22.81 -9.91 -1.19
N LEU A 818 -22.74 -9.13 -2.26
CA LEU A 818 -21.66 -8.19 -2.57
C LEU A 818 -22.29 -6.82 -2.83
N SER A 819 -22.36 -5.95 -1.83
CA SER A 819 -23.09 -4.69 -1.98
C SER A 819 -22.22 -3.52 -2.39
N ARG A 820 -22.76 -2.67 -3.27
CA ARG A 820 -22.10 -1.45 -3.76
C ARG A 820 -21.78 -0.43 -2.65
N PHE A 821 -22.44 -0.55 -1.50
CA PHE A 821 -22.27 0.34 -0.36
C PHE A 821 -21.21 -0.15 0.65
N ASP A 822 -20.52 -1.25 0.35
CA ASP A 822 -19.65 -1.98 1.28
C ASP A 822 -18.26 -1.34 1.46
N GLY A 823 -18.20 -0.01 1.33
CA GLY A 823 -16.97 0.76 1.28
C GLY A 823 -16.27 0.60 -0.06
N THR A 824 -16.43 1.60 -0.94
CA THR A 824 -15.61 2.05 -2.10
C THR A 824 -14.93 1.04 -3.07
N LEU A 825 -14.94 -0.27 -2.84
CA LEU A 825 -14.15 -1.27 -3.55
C LEU A 825 -14.96 -2.02 -4.63
N LEU A 826 -16.29 -2.07 -4.48
CA LEU A 826 -17.16 -2.47 -5.58
C LEU A 826 -17.46 -1.25 -6.44
N PRO A 827 -17.33 -1.34 -7.78
CA PRO A 827 -17.94 -0.35 -8.66
C PRO A 827 -19.41 -0.20 -8.31
N GLN A 828 -20.00 0.98 -8.54
CA GLN A 828 -21.43 1.17 -8.33
C GLN A 828 -22.18 0.33 -9.38
N VAL A 829 -22.30 -0.97 -9.12
CA VAL A 829 -23.04 -1.91 -9.94
C VAL A 829 -24.47 -1.41 -9.98
N MET A 830 -24.94 -1.16 -11.19
CA MET A 830 -26.28 -0.67 -11.45
C MET A 830 -27.24 -1.83 -11.70
N PRO A 831 -28.55 -1.61 -11.46
CA PRO A 831 -29.59 -2.40 -12.11
C PRO A 831 -29.29 -2.52 -13.61
N GLY A 832 -29.14 -3.74 -14.10
CA GLY A 832 -28.79 -3.99 -15.50
C GLY A 832 -28.45 -5.46 -15.71
N ASN A 833 -28.16 -5.81 -16.96
CA ASN A 833 -27.90 -7.19 -17.34
C ASN A 833 -26.57 -7.68 -16.77
N ILE A 834 -26.50 -8.97 -16.48
CA ILE A 834 -25.25 -9.66 -16.16
C ILE A 834 -25.06 -10.80 -17.17
N GLN A 835 -23.83 -11.03 -17.60
CA GLN A 835 -23.53 -12.10 -18.56
C GLN A 835 -22.16 -12.71 -18.29
N GLN A 836 -22.00 -13.99 -18.61
CA GLN A 836 -20.69 -14.63 -18.71
C GLN A 836 -20.13 -14.47 -20.12
N LEU A 837 -18.90 -13.98 -20.23
CA LEU A 837 -18.15 -13.87 -21.48
C LEU A 837 -17.53 -15.23 -21.87
N LYS A 838 -17.09 -15.38 -23.12
CA LYS A 838 -16.50 -16.64 -23.62
C LYS A 838 -15.22 -17.05 -22.90
N ASP A 839 -14.52 -16.11 -22.28
CA ASP A 839 -13.33 -16.38 -21.47
C ASP A 839 -13.64 -16.77 -20.01
N GLY A 840 -14.91 -16.86 -19.63
CA GLY A 840 -15.38 -17.27 -18.31
C GLY A 840 -15.59 -16.12 -17.33
N ARG A 841 -15.14 -14.90 -17.65
CA ARG A 841 -15.35 -13.72 -16.80
C ARG A 841 -16.81 -13.27 -16.85
N MET A 842 -17.26 -12.60 -15.81
CA MET A 842 -18.58 -11.98 -15.73
C MET A 842 -18.50 -10.50 -16.10
N ILE A 843 -19.52 -10.01 -16.80
CA ILE A 843 -19.74 -8.58 -17.11
C ILE A 843 -21.07 -8.10 -16.51
N CYS A 844 -21.10 -6.90 -15.93
CA CYS A 844 -22.33 -6.26 -15.44
C CYS A 844 -22.25 -4.72 -15.52
N SER A 845 -23.39 -4.04 -15.42
CA SER A 845 -23.50 -2.58 -15.55
C SER A 845 -22.90 -1.80 -14.38
N SER A 846 -22.36 -0.60 -14.65
CA SER A 846 -21.99 0.41 -13.65
C SER A 846 -22.55 1.80 -13.98
N GLU A 847 -22.39 2.77 -13.07
CA GLU A 847 -22.91 4.14 -13.22
C GLU A 847 -22.43 4.89 -14.49
N ASP A 848 -21.23 4.59 -14.96
CA ASP A 848 -20.56 5.24 -16.09
C ASP A 848 -19.87 4.24 -17.05
N GLY A 849 -20.27 2.97 -16.99
CA GLY A 849 -19.80 1.96 -17.92
C GLY A 849 -20.19 0.54 -17.54
N TYR A 850 -19.19 -0.33 -17.39
CA TYR A 850 -19.37 -1.74 -17.01
C TYR A 850 -18.27 -2.24 -16.07
N CYS A 851 -18.51 -3.38 -15.43
CA CYS A 851 -17.57 -4.07 -14.55
C CYS A 851 -17.25 -5.45 -15.08
N LEU A 852 -15.98 -5.84 -15.02
CA LEU A 852 -15.51 -7.20 -15.30
C LEU A 852 -14.98 -7.83 -14.03
N PHE A 853 -15.29 -9.10 -13.80
CA PHE A 853 -14.71 -9.86 -12.70
C PHE A 853 -14.60 -11.35 -13.03
N ASP A 854 -13.60 -12.02 -12.46
CA ASP A 854 -13.50 -13.47 -12.52
C ASP A 854 -14.36 -14.07 -11.38
N PRO A 855 -15.39 -14.87 -11.68
CA PRO A 855 -16.26 -15.45 -10.65
C PRO A 855 -15.53 -16.41 -9.71
N HIS A 856 -14.37 -16.95 -10.12
CA HIS A 856 -13.54 -17.88 -9.34
C HIS A 856 -12.67 -17.21 -8.30
N GLU A 857 -12.33 -15.95 -8.52
CA GLU A 857 -11.48 -15.16 -7.62
C GLU A 857 -12.29 -14.54 -6.48
N VAL A 858 -13.62 -14.38 -6.67
CA VAL A 858 -14.53 -13.85 -5.65
C VAL A 858 -14.64 -14.80 -4.46
N ARG A 859 -13.90 -14.46 -3.40
CA ARG A 859 -13.87 -15.19 -2.12
C ARG A 859 -14.75 -14.45 -1.10
N THR A 860 -14.88 -15.02 0.09
CA THR A 860 -15.27 -14.27 1.28
C THR A 860 -14.38 -14.76 2.39
N THR A 861 -13.57 -13.88 2.93
CA THR A 861 -12.93 -14.13 4.21
C THR A 861 -14.01 -13.96 5.28
N LYS A 862 -14.40 -15.07 5.91
CA LYS A 862 -15.24 -15.05 7.10
C LYS A 862 -14.31 -14.76 8.28
N THR A 863 -13.86 -13.52 8.42
CA THR A 863 -13.14 -13.10 9.62
C THR A 863 -14.14 -13.04 10.77
N VAL A 864 -13.85 -13.77 11.85
CA VAL A 864 -14.63 -13.66 13.09
C VAL A 864 -14.10 -12.42 13.81
N PRO A 865 -14.85 -11.32 13.87
CA PRO A 865 -14.38 -10.10 14.49
C PRO A 865 -14.21 -10.32 15.99
N GLN A 866 -13.15 -9.75 16.56
CA GLN A 866 -12.96 -9.75 18.00
C GLN A 866 -13.85 -8.65 18.60
N ILE A 867 -14.76 -9.00 19.51
CA ILE A 867 -15.64 -8.02 20.14
C ILE A 867 -14.87 -7.29 21.24
N ALA A 868 -14.79 -5.97 21.15
CA ALA A 868 -14.27 -5.10 22.18
C ALA A 868 -15.36 -4.16 22.69
N LEU A 869 -15.42 -3.98 24.02
CA LEU A 869 -16.23 -2.94 24.64
C LEU A 869 -15.44 -1.63 24.62
N THR A 870 -15.97 -0.60 23.98
CA THR A 870 -15.27 0.66 23.71
C THR A 870 -15.77 1.82 24.57
N GLY A 871 -16.99 1.72 25.13
CA GLY A 871 -17.57 2.80 25.92
C GLY A 871 -18.53 2.29 26.99
N LEU A 872 -18.52 2.95 28.14
CA LEU A 872 -19.48 2.76 29.21
C LEU A 872 -20.10 4.11 29.55
N ARG A 873 -21.43 4.17 29.53
CA ARG A 873 -22.17 5.29 30.11
C ARG A 873 -23.03 4.82 31.27
N ILE A 874 -23.01 5.60 32.35
CA ILE A 874 -23.91 5.46 33.49
C ILE A 874 -24.82 6.69 33.50
N SER A 875 -26.14 6.47 33.43
CA SER A 875 -27.13 7.56 33.33
C SER A 875 -26.84 8.51 32.16
N ASN A 876 -26.49 7.94 31.00
CA ASN A 876 -26.06 8.63 29.79
C ASN A 876 -24.84 9.56 29.92
N GLN A 877 -24.08 9.47 31.02
CA GLN A 877 -22.78 10.14 31.15
C GLN A 877 -21.66 9.14 30.93
N GLU A 878 -20.71 9.52 30.07
CA GLU A 878 -19.52 8.72 29.80
C GLU A 878 -18.65 8.60 31.06
N VAL A 879 -18.23 7.37 31.34
CA VAL A 879 -17.44 7.04 32.52
C VAL A 879 -15.97 6.99 32.14
N ALA A 880 -15.19 7.96 32.62
CA ALA A 880 -13.74 7.92 32.50
C ALA A 880 -13.11 6.89 33.44
N VAL A 881 -11.93 6.40 33.08
CA VAL A 881 -11.12 5.51 33.93
C VAL A 881 -10.70 6.26 35.20
N ASN A 882 -11.02 5.71 36.36
CA ASN A 882 -10.68 6.26 37.66
C ASN A 882 -10.47 5.13 38.69
N PRO A 883 -9.29 5.04 39.34
CA PRO A 883 -9.01 4.01 40.35
C PRO A 883 -10.05 3.92 41.48
N ASP A 884 -10.65 5.04 41.86
CA ASP A 884 -11.67 5.13 42.91
C ASP A 884 -13.11 5.10 42.35
N GLY A 885 -13.26 5.02 41.02
CA GLY A 885 -14.52 5.03 40.31
C GLY A 885 -15.06 3.63 39.99
N PRO A 886 -16.24 3.55 39.35
CA PRO A 886 -16.84 2.28 38.93
C PRO A 886 -16.05 1.60 37.80
N LEU A 887 -15.27 2.36 37.03
CA LEU A 887 -14.41 1.88 35.95
C LEU A 887 -12.94 2.14 36.34
N GLN A 888 -12.27 1.14 36.90
CA GLN A 888 -10.91 1.27 37.44
C GLN A 888 -9.81 1.16 36.38
N GLN A 889 -10.14 0.58 35.23
CA GLN A 889 -9.29 0.46 34.06
C GLN A 889 -10.15 0.59 32.79
N ALA A 890 -9.54 0.83 31.64
CA ALA A 890 -10.23 0.94 30.36
C ALA A 890 -11.14 -0.29 30.15
N LEU A 891 -12.31 -0.05 29.56
CA LEU A 891 -13.38 -1.04 29.49
C LEU A 891 -12.95 -2.31 28.73
N ALA A 892 -12.10 -2.16 27.71
CA ALA A 892 -11.50 -3.27 26.98
C ALA A 892 -10.69 -4.26 27.86
N TYR A 893 -10.21 -3.80 29.02
CA TYR A 893 -9.43 -4.60 29.98
C TYR A 893 -10.26 -5.01 31.21
N THR A 894 -11.52 -4.57 31.30
CA THR A 894 -12.38 -4.78 32.48
C THR A 894 -13.17 -6.07 32.37
N SER A 895 -12.92 -7.02 33.29
CA SER A 895 -13.64 -8.30 33.36
C SER A 895 -14.89 -8.27 34.24
N SER A 896 -14.99 -7.32 35.16
CA SER A 896 -16.16 -7.14 36.04
C SER A 896 -16.30 -5.69 36.49
N LEU A 897 -17.55 -5.26 36.67
CA LEU A 897 -17.90 -3.92 37.18
C LEU A 897 -18.70 -4.08 38.47
N THR A 898 -18.33 -3.33 39.50
CA THR A 898 -19.10 -3.24 40.74
C THR A 898 -19.78 -1.87 40.79
N LEU A 899 -21.11 -1.88 40.77
CA LEU A 899 -21.93 -0.69 40.70
C LEU A 899 -22.77 -0.54 41.97
N SER A 900 -22.98 0.70 42.40
CA SER A 900 -23.95 0.99 43.46
C SER A 900 -25.39 0.87 42.95
N HIS A 901 -26.37 0.73 43.84
CA HIS A 901 -27.77 0.57 43.45
C HIS A 901 -28.37 1.79 42.72
N TYR A 902 -27.73 2.95 42.77
CA TYR A 902 -28.13 4.15 42.00
C TYR A 902 -27.54 4.19 40.59
N GLN A 903 -26.58 3.33 40.26
CA GLN A 903 -25.94 3.25 38.95
C GLN A 903 -26.57 2.12 38.12
N ASN A 904 -27.88 2.20 37.92
CA ASN A 904 -28.70 1.14 37.33
C ASN A 904 -29.18 1.42 35.89
N ASP A 905 -28.76 2.53 35.31
CA ASP A 905 -28.98 2.89 33.90
C ASP A 905 -27.63 2.80 33.17
N LEU A 906 -27.45 1.76 32.37
CA LEU A 906 -26.17 1.38 31.76
C LEU A 906 -26.29 1.32 30.24
N THR A 907 -25.36 1.98 29.56
CA THR A 907 -25.16 1.85 28.12
C THR A 907 -23.75 1.35 27.86
N PHE A 908 -23.62 0.26 27.12
CA PHE A 908 -22.35 -0.27 26.63
C PHE A 908 -22.22 0.02 25.14
N GLU A 909 -21.09 0.59 24.74
CA GLU A 909 -20.68 0.69 23.35
C GLU A 909 -19.67 -0.43 23.07
N PHE A 910 -19.82 -1.08 21.90
CA PHE A 910 -18.98 -2.20 21.50
C PHE A 910 -18.78 -2.22 20.00
N VAL A 911 -17.66 -2.79 19.58
CA VAL A 911 -17.28 -2.91 18.16
C VAL A 911 -16.64 -4.26 17.92
N GLY A 912 -16.87 -4.83 16.74
CA GLY A 912 -16.09 -5.95 16.24
C GLY A 912 -14.81 -5.44 15.58
N LEU A 913 -13.72 -5.52 16.32
CA LEU A 913 -12.36 -5.26 15.82
C LEU A 913 -11.99 -6.29 14.76
N ASN A 914 -10.97 -5.97 13.97
CA ASN A 914 -10.41 -6.90 12.98
C ASN A 914 -11.47 -7.34 11.96
N SER A 915 -12.35 -6.43 11.58
CA SER A 915 -13.19 -6.59 10.41
C SER A 915 -12.88 -5.47 9.44
N PRO A 916 -12.65 -5.77 8.16
CA PRO A 916 -12.57 -4.72 7.14
C PRO A 916 -13.90 -3.95 6.99
N ARG A 917 -15.01 -4.47 7.54
CA ARG A 917 -16.37 -3.92 7.42
C ARG A 917 -17.15 -4.01 8.74
N PRO A 918 -16.74 -3.27 9.79
CA PRO A 918 -17.35 -3.38 11.11
C PRO A 918 -18.82 -2.96 11.13
N GLU A 919 -19.25 -2.08 10.22
CA GLU A 919 -20.64 -1.65 10.05
C GLU A 919 -21.60 -2.78 9.61
N LYS A 920 -21.06 -3.88 9.07
CA LYS A 920 -21.84 -5.03 8.61
C LYS A 920 -21.93 -6.16 9.60
N ILE A 921 -21.19 -6.09 10.69
CA ILE A 921 -21.22 -7.12 11.72
C ILE A 921 -22.60 -7.07 12.37
N ARG A 922 -23.32 -8.18 12.29
CA ARG A 922 -24.55 -8.37 13.07
C ARG A 922 -24.16 -8.88 14.43
N TYR A 923 -24.46 -8.08 15.44
CA TYR A 923 -24.21 -8.43 16.84
C TYR A 923 -25.44 -9.08 17.45
N ARG A 924 -25.22 -10.03 18.36
CA ARG A 924 -26.24 -10.55 19.28
C ARG A 924 -25.70 -10.40 20.68
N TYR A 925 -26.50 -9.83 21.59
CA TYR A 925 -26.16 -9.70 23.00
C TYR A 925 -27.23 -10.38 23.85
N GLN A 926 -26.88 -10.68 25.10
CA GLN A 926 -27.79 -11.17 26.13
C GLN A 926 -27.27 -10.71 27.49
N LEU A 927 -28.12 -10.06 28.28
CA LEU A 927 -27.87 -9.80 29.69
C LEU A 927 -28.40 -10.97 30.52
N VAL A 928 -27.53 -11.94 30.77
CA VAL A 928 -27.85 -13.16 31.52
C VAL A 928 -28.41 -12.81 32.90
N GLY A 929 -29.61 -13.33 33.22
CA GLY A 929 -30.33 -13.04 34.47
C GLY A 929 -31.37 -11.91 34.37
N ASN A 930 -31.44 -11.21 33.23
CA ASN A 930 -32.47 -10.21 32.92
C ASN A 930 -33.20 -10.52 31.62
N ASP A 931 -32.44 -10.81 30.55
CA ASP A 931 -33.01 -11.09 29.24
C ASP A 931 -33.51 -12.54 29.15
N PRO A 932 -34.69 -12.78 28.54
CA PRO A 932 -35.36 -14.08 28.51
C PRO A 932 -34.68 -15.14 27.63
#